data_AF-A0A970R1L4-F1
#
_entry.id   AF-A0A970R1L4-F1
#
_cell.length_a   1.000
_cell.length_b   1.000
_cell.length_c   1.000
_cell.angle_alpha   90.00
_cell.angle_beta   90.00
_cell.angle_gamma   90.00
#
_symmetry.space_group_name_H-M   'P 1'
#
loop_
_entity.id
_entity.type
_entity.pdbx_description
1 polymer ?
#
loop_
_entity_poly.entity_id
_entity_poly.type
_entity_poly.pdbx_seq_one_letter_code
_entity_poly.pdbx_strand_id
1 'polypeptide(L)'
;MGKYCVKCGNVLHDGARFCAGCGTSVDVPMPAPRPVQAGFAAPSAAQTWQQYPANTVKGKKGKSVLCILLAVLLAVQTAVVALYGWPGFAVKTKAKSPGVLSSSSFNLQEWQTSVKTDDGVIVDFGCLLNAGEEITVQKVEPAPVDSDVEIFAYNFELSSGQPDGAIELTIPYDDAGLSEEEEQLSVCGKYFSNETGEWENVFYTVDTQNNTVTILTDHLSMFSAFKIVDETKRSAYISEVNVYTAYMTLEQADALIKTYAAQEPAWQENVAASYLSAVNTLPYFAESNMHTLLSLGGAYSDLVSKPFQSAMTNLGIATACVQFVYDAYHNGLIGRQTAMSAMKSTLSIALNFATAPIQLAYLGVGVIDLALTEVSSYAVESRYESTKNMYDDYYRRDGVRRTVGDWRRLFKTIYKENQSKPQEALNMMNTEIDRYVQEYWTVAGADWDSWIDAYDDNATLSKYPWPYEEDRNNISNTYKEELYSYLETVFYTIGRDIYFDSLDAQEKELTAMARLLNTQYSIKIVEKAEEGESPEWAGCYARLAPLSESADENAWTGKLDDEGGGTIVFTLLAHQRAGFPMTLELFKTADDVKDGKVALSVPLEPFEENVQIVILGNEGLSLDEIIGEYALTTTFEGESQQLTAVFSKNGNKLSASSDADEPFDMTYDPATGTAYVSQTHSYNEEDDVFVETTFVFTLEDGTIKLTGHAIMSITGQAITSTVRYEGYKLN
;
A
#
# COMPACT_ATOMS: atom_id res chain seq x y z
N MET A 1 -10.17 -56.29 -3.44
CA MET A 1 -9.47 -56.13 -4.74
C MET A 1 -8.83 -54.75 -4.72
N GLY A 2 -7.51 -54.64 -4.95
CA GLY A 2 -6.82 -53.35 -4.94
C GLY A 2 -7.29 -52.45 -6.09
N LYS A 3 -7.30 -51.13 -5.87
CA LYS A 3 -7.56 -50.15 -6.93
C LYS A 3 -6.28 -49.95 -7.74
N TYR A 4 -6.41 -49.76 -9.06
CA TYR A 4 -5.27 -49.56 -9.96
C TYR A 4 -5.47 -48.27 -10.76
N CYS A 5 -4.37 -47.59 -11.08
CA CYS A 5 -4.39 -46.39 -11.89
C CYS A 5 -4.88 -46.71 -13.31
N VAL A 6 -5.87 -45.96 -13.78
CA VAL A 6 -6.44 -46.12 -15.13
C VAL A 6 -5.47 -45.77 -16.26
N LYS A 7 -4.42 -44.99 -15.98
CA LYS A 7 -3.44 -44.54 -16.98
C LYS A 7 -2.22 -45.45 -17.10
N CYS A 8 -1.65 -45.91 -15.98
CA CYS A 8 -0.41 -46.70 -15.99
C CYS A 8 -0.49 -48.07 -15.31
N GLY A 9 -1.64 -48.45 -14.73
CA GLY A 9 -1.83 -49.77 -14.13
C GLY A 9 -1.17 -49.98 -12.76
N ASN A 10 -0.51 -48.98 -12.17
CA ASN A 10 0.05 -49.11 -10.81
C ASN A 10 -1.03 -49.24 -9.73
N VAL A 11 -0.73 -50.02 -8.68
CA VAL A 11 -1.59 -50.16 -7.51
C VAL A 11 -1.72 -48.80 -6.81
N LEU A 12 -2.95 -48.42 -6.48
CA LEU A 12 -3.28 -47.23 -5.71
C LEU A 12 -3.46 -47.61 -4.25
N HIS A 13 -2.79 -46.88 -3.35
CA HIS A 13 -3.01 -47.01 -1.91
C HIS A 13 -4.35 -46.37 -1.52
N ASP A 14 -4.99 -46.89 -0.47
CA ASP A 14 -6.28 -46.36 0.00
C ASP A 14 -6.17 -44.89 0.38
N GLY A 15 -7.02 -44.04 -0.21
CA GLY A 15 -7.02 -42.58 -0.01
C GLY A 15 -6.14 -41.77 -0.98
N ALA A 16 -5.45 -42.41 -1.93
CA ALA A 16 -4.61 -41.70 -2.89
C ALA A 16 -5.41 -40.74 -3.80
N ARG A 17 -5.07 -39.45 -3.77
CA ARG A 17 -5.62 -38.42 -4.67
C ARG A 17 -4.94 -38.38 -6.05
N PHE A 18 -3.71 -38.91 -6.13
CA PHE A 18 -2.91 -39.02 -7.36
C PHE A 18 -2.17 -40.35 -7.40
N CYS A 19 -1.90 -40.87 -8.60
CA CYS A 19 -1.09 -42.06 -8.79
C CYS A 19 0.40 -41.77 -8.59
N ALA A 20 1.04 -42.42 -7.63
CA ALA A 20 2.48 -42.27 -7.35
C ALA A 20 3.40 -42.71 -8.52
N GLY A 21 2.88 -43.47 -9.49
CA GLY A 21 3.66 -43.90 -10.66
C GLY A 21 3.66 -42.93 -11.84
N CYS A 22 2.58 -42.16 -12.05
CA CYS A 22 2.44 -41.32 -13.25
C CYS A 22 1.75 -39.97 -13.01
N GLY A 23 1.46 -39.61 -11.75
CA GLY A 23 0.88 -38.33 -11.36
C GLY A 23 -0.60 -38.12 -11.70
N THR A 24 -1.28 -39.11 -12.27
CA THR A 24 -2.68 -38.96 -12.70
C THR A 24 -3.63 -38.89 -11.50
N SER A 25 -4.53 -37.90 -11.47
CA SER A 25 -5.51 -37.72 -10.40
C SER A 25 -6.51 -38.88 -10.35
N VAL A 26 -6.97 -39.19 -9.15
CA VAL A 26 -7.96 -40.24 -8.87
C VAL A 26 -9.23 -39.54 -8.38
N ASP A 27 -10.29 -39.55 -9.21
CA ASP A 27 -11.51 -38.75 -9.00
C ASP A 27 -12.19 -38.99 -7.64
N VAL A 28 -12.47 -37.90 -6.93
CA VAL A 28 -13.45 -37.81 -5.83
C VAL A 28 -14.69 -37.11 -6.40
N PRO A 29 -15.94 -37.49 -6.05
CA PRO A 29 -17.14 -36.97 -6.70
C PRO A 29 -17.29 -35.45 -6.51
N MET A 30 -17.42 -34.70 -7.59
CA MET A 30 -17.76 -33.26 -7.57
C MET A 30 -19.24 -33.05 -7.16
N PRO A 31 -19.57 -31.94 -6.47
CA PRO A 31 -20.94 -31.45 -6.33
C PRO A 31 -21.52 -31.04 -7.69
N ALA A 32 -22.84 -31.15 -7.83
CA ALA A 32 -23.57 -30.97 -9.08
C ALA A 32 -23.36 -29.60 -9.77
N PRO A 33 -23.37 -29.55 -11.12
CA PRO A 33 -23.12 -28.33 -11.88
C PRO A 33 -24.31 -27.37 -11.87
N ARG A 34 -24.03 -26.06 -11.73
CA ARG A 34 -24.99 -24.96 -11.98
C ARG A 34 -25.17 -24.70 -13.49
N PRO A 35 -26.30 -24.11 -13.92
CA PRO A 35 -26.67 -24.02 -15.33
C PRO A 35 -25.76 -23.08 -16.14
N VAL A 36 -25.47 -23.51 -17.37
CA VAL A 36 -24.64 -22.85 -18.38
C VAL A 36 -25.37 -21.64 -19.00
N GLN A 37 -24.73 -20.46 -19.00
CA GLN A 37 -25.08 -19.38 -19.93
C GLN A 37 -24.18 -19.43 -21.17
N ALA A 38 -24.79 -19.13 -22.32
CA ALA A 38 -24.32 -19.42 -23.67
C ALA A 38 -23.00 -18.74 -24.06
N GLY A 39 -22.18 -19.48 -24.80
CA GLY A 39 -20.81 -19.13 -25.16
C GLY A 39 -20.64 -18.03 -26.20
N PHE A 40 -19.50 -17.34 -26.10
CA PHE A 40 -18.97 -16.51 -27.16
C PHE A 40 -18.19 -17.38 -28.16
N ALA A 41 -18.63 -17.34 -29.41
CA ALA A 41 -17.90 -17.89 -30.55
C ALA A 41 -16.69 -17.00 -30.88
N ALA A 42 -15.55 -17.63 -31.15
CA ALA A 42 -14.35 -16.97 -31.67
C ALA A 42 -14.58 -16.47 -33.11
N PRO A 43 -14.11 -15.28 -33.51
CA PRO A 43 -13.95 -14.95 -34.91
C PRO A 43 -12.52 -15.24 -35.39
N SER A 44 -12.49 -15.82 -36.58
CA SER A 44 -11.35 -16.13 -37.43
C SER A 44 -10.56 -14.89 -37.89
N ALA A 45 -9.27 -15.10 -38.16
CA ALA A 45 -8.37 -14.14 -38.78
C ALA A 45 -8.82 -13.67 -40.18
N ALA A 46 -8.34 -12.46 -40.52
CA ALA A 46 -8.38 -11.73 -41.78
C ALA A 46 -9.59 -10.79 -42.01
N GLN A 47 -9.38 -9.48 -41.79
CA GLN A 47 -9.83 -8.41 -42.71
C GLN A 47 -9.21 -7.03 -42.39
N THR A 48 -8.37 -6.58 -43.32
CA THR A 48 -8.00 -5.21 -43.75
C THR A 48 -8.52 -3.98 -42.98
N TRP A 49 -7.57 -3.12 -42.60
CA TRP A 49 -7.75 -1.74 -42.15
C TRP A 49 -8.49 -0.86 -43.16
N GLN A 50 -9.61 -0.26 -42.76
CA GLN A 50 -10.24 0.88 -43.43
C GLN A 50 -10.42 2.03 -42.42
N GLN A 51 -9.72 3.14 -42.67
CA GLN A 51 -9.92 4.44 -42.01
C GLN A 51 -11.21 5.10 -42.52
N TYR A 52 -12.02 5.68 -41.62
CA TYR A 52 -13.06 6.68 -41.94
C TYR A 52 -13.39 7.55 -40.70
N PRO A 53 -14.00 8.74 -40.85
CA PRO A 53 -13.37 10.01 -40.48
C PRO A 53 -13.97 10.68 -39.23
N ALA A 54 -13.23 11.66 -38.70
CA ALA A 54 -13.62 12.49 -37.58
C ALA A 54 -14.83 13.38 -37.91
N ASN A 55 -15.88 13.30 -37.08
CA ASN A 55 -16.93 14.32 -37.03
C ASN A 55 -16.91 15.03 -35.67
N THR A 56 -16.67 16.33 -35.73
CA THR A 56 -16.66 17.29 -34.63
C THR A 56 -18.06 17.55 -34.08
N VAL A 57 -18.23 17.51 -32.75
CA VAL A 57 -19.39 18.09 -32.05
C VAL A 57 -18.96 19.39 -31.37
N LYS A 58 -19.66 20.48 -31.71
CA LYS A 58 -19.46 21.83 -31.18
C LYS A 58 -19.97 21.95 -29.74
N GLY A 59 -19.08 22.17 -28.77
CA GLY A 59 -19.42 22.61 -27.42
C GLY A 59 -19.48 24.14 -27.30
N LYS A 60 -20.58 24.67 -26.73
CA LYS A 60 -20.76 26.09 -26.42
C LYS A 60 -19.85 26.52 -25.26
N LYS A 61 -19.18 27.67 -25.41
CA LYS A 61 -18.37 28.34 -24.38
C LYS A 61 -19.27 28.95 -23.29
N GLY A 62 -19.25 28.36 -22.09
CA GLY A 62 -19.56 29.04 -20.84
C GLY A 62 -18.29 29.10 -19.99
N LYS A 63 -17.75 30.29 -19.76
CA LYS A 63 -16.56 30.48 -18.91
C LYS A 63 -16.96 30.20 -17.47
N SER A 64 -16.49 29.08 -16.91
CA SER A 64 -16.77 28.71 -15.53
C SER A 64 -15.92 29.54 -14.56
N VAL A 65 -16.56 30.45 -13.84
CA VAL A 65 -16.03 31.19 -12.68
C VAL A 65 -15.49 30.22 -11.61
N LEU A 66 -15.96 28.97 -11.60
CA LEU A 66 -15.51 27.89 -10.73
C LEU A 66 -14.04 27.51 -10.94
N CYS A 67 -13.55 27.50 -12.19
CA CYS A 67 -12.14 27.17 -12.47
C CYS A 67 -11.19 28.29 -12.04
N ILE A 68 -11.66 29.54 -12.04
CA ILE A 68 -10.89 30.68 -11.55
C ILE A 68 -10.89 30.69 -10.01
N LEU A 69 -12.03 30.38 -9.38
CA LEU A 69 -12.11 30.22 -7.92
C LEU A 69 -11.25 29.06 -7.41
N LEU A 70 -11.25 27.91 -8.09
CA LEU A 70 -10.40 26.78 -7.75
C LEU A 70 -8.91 27.09 -7.94
N ALA A 71 -8.54 27.82 -9.00
CA ALA A 71 -7.15 28.25 -9.20
C ALA A 71 -6.69 29.29 -8.17
N VAL A 72 -7.58 30.17 -7.72
CA VAL A 72 -7.31 31.14 -6.65
C VAL A 72 -7.24 30.43 -5.29
N LEU A 73 -8.08 29.44 -5.02
CA LEU A 73 -8.00 28.63 -3.79
C LEU A 73 -6.72 27.79 -3.74
N LEU A 74 -6.26 27.24 -4.87
CA LEU A 74 -4.96 26.58 -4.98
C LEU A 74 -3.79 27.55 -4.78
N ALA A 75 -3.90 28.77 -5.32
CA ALA A 75 -2.90 29.84 -5.14
C ALA A 75 -2.87 30.39 -3.70
N VAL A 76 -4.01 30.39 -3.01
CA VAL A 76 -4.12 30.78 -1.60
C VAL A 76 -3.65 29.65 -0.68
N GLN A 77 -3.93 28.38 -0.99
CA GLN A 77 -3.37 27.23 -0.26
C GLN A 77 -1.84 27.17 -0.37
N THR A 78 -1.29 27.44 -1.56
CA THR A 78 0.17 27.56 -1.74
C THR A 78 0.75 28.81 -1.06
N ALA A 79 0.00 29.90 -0.94
CA ALA A 79 0.44 31.09 -0.20
C ALA A 79 0.29 30.96 1.33
N VAL A 80 -0.67 30.19 1.83
CA VAL A 80 -0.86 29.92 3.27
C VAL A 80 0.21 28.96 3.79
N VAL A 81 0.63 27.98 2.99
CA VAL A 81 1.82 27.14 3.26
C VAL A 81 3.12 27.97 3.25
N ALA A 82 3.16 29.09 2.52
CA ALA A 82 4.29 30.02 2.53
C ALA A 82 4.27 31.06 3.67
N LEU A 83 3.11 31.29 4.33
CA LEU A 83 2.92 32.34 5.34
C LEU A 83 2.92 31.83 6.79
N TYR A 84 2.65 30.54 7.03
CA TYR A 84 2.83 29.90 8.34
C TYR A 84 4.05 28.97 8.29
N GLY A 85 5.18 29.50 8.75
CA GLY A 85 6.51 28.92 8.55
C GLY A 85 6.76 27.57 9.23
N TRP A 86 7.24 26.63 8.41
CA TRP A 86 8.42 25.81 8.71
C TRP A 86 9.51 26.16 7.67
N PRO A 87 10.82 26.10 7.99
CA PRO A 87 11.87 26.71 7.19
C PRO A 87 12.25 25.78 6.04
N GLY A 88 11.82 26.11 4.83
CA GLY A 88 12.27 25.39 3.64
C GLY A 88 11.62 25.95 2.39
N PHE A 89 12.11 27.09 1.90
CA PHE A 89 11.83 27.50 0.53
C PHE A 89 13.08 28.00 -0.18
N ALA A 90 13.57 27.13 -1.06
CA ALA A 90 13.96 27.42 -2.44
C ALA A 90 14.66 28.76 -2.70
N VAL A 91 15.98 28.75 -2.50
CA VAL A 91 16.88 29.55 -3.32
C VAL A 91 17.47 28.61 -4.38
N LYS A 92 17.19 28.86 -5.67
CA LYS A 92 17.95 28.29 -6.79
C LYS A 92 19.36 28.90 -6.83
N THR A 93 20.13 28.69 -5.78
CA THR A 93 21.57 28.77 -5.79
C THR A 93 22.05 27.39 -6.18
N LYS A 94 22.82 27.27 -7.28
CA LYS A 94 23.63 26.07 -7.51
C LYS A 94 24.34 25.74 -6.20
N ALA A 95 23.95 24.65 -5.55
CA ALA A 95 24.62 24.18 -4.36
C ALA A 95 26.11 24.16 -4.68
N LYS A 96 26.93 24.80 -3.85
CA LYS A 96 28.37 24.64 -3.97
C LYS A 96 28.65 23.16 -3.81
N SER A 97 29.38 22.56 -4.76
CA SER A 97 29.85 21.20 -4.62
C SER A 97 30.51 21.06 -3.24
N PRO A 98 30.12 20.05 -2.43
CA PRO A 98 30.70 19.89 -1.12
C PRO A 98 32.21 19.65 -1.21
N GLY A 99 32.91 19.90 -0.11
CA GLY A 99 34.34 19.63 -0.03
C GLY A 99 34.60 18.14 -0.24
N VAL A 100 35.41 17.78 -1.23
CA VAL A 100 35.86 16.39 -1.43
C VAL A 100 37.00 16.11 -0.46
N LEU A 101 36.82 15.11 0.40
CA LEU A 101 37.79 14.68 1.41
C LEU A 101 38.74 13.61 0.86
N SER A 102 38.18 12.60 0.19
CA SER A 102 38.92 11.52 -0.49
C SER A 102 38.15 11.11 -1.76
N SER A 103 38.86 10.52 -2.72
CA SER A 103 38.27 10.04 -3.98
C SER A 103 38.92 8.72 -4.37
N SER A 104 38.10 7.74 -4.71
CA SER A 104 38.51 6.46 -5.28
C SER A 104 37.85 6.29 -6.65
N SER A 105 38.59 5.79 -7.64
CA SER A 105 38.07 5.49 -8.97
C SER A 105 38.46 4.07 -9.36
N PHE A 106 37.51 3.32 -9.91
CA PHE A 106 37.70 1.93 -10.29
C PHE A 106 37.32 1.74 -11.75
N ASN A 107 38.21 1.12 -12.51
CA ASN A 107 37.91 0.64 -13.85
C ASN A 107 37.35 -0.77 -13.73
N LEU A 108 36.05 -0.91 -14.02
CA LEU A 108 35.30 -2.14 -13.83
C LEU A 108 35.84 -3.22 -14.78
N GLN A 109 36.20 -4.36 -14.19
CA GLN A 109 36.67 -5.51 -14.93
C GLN A 109 35.49 -6.34 -15.45
N GLU A 110 35.74 -7.12 -16.50
CA GLU A 110 34.78 -8.11 -16.94
C GLU A 110 34.47 -9.06 -15.77
N TRP A 111 33.19 -9.35 -15.56
CA TRP A 111 32.68 -10.17 -14.45
C TRP A 111 32.74 -9.54 -13.05
N GLN A 112 33.18 -8.30 -12.92
CA GLN A 112 33.12 -7.59 -11.65
C GLN A 112 31.69 -7.13 -11.37
N THR A 113 31.16 -7.49 -10.20
CA THR A 113 29.79 -7.12 -9.75
C THR A 113 29.80 -6.04 -8.68
N SER A 114 30.93 -5.86 -7.97
CA SER A 114 31.05 -4.85 -6.92
C SER A 114 32.45 -4.25 -6.83
N VAL A 115 32.52 -3.06 -6.25
CA VAL A 115 33.76 -2.37 -5.88
C VAL A 115 33.73 -2.02 -4.40
N LYS A 116 34.89 -2.02 -3.75
CA LYS A 116 35.05 -1.61 -2.36
C LYS A 116 36.17 -0.58 -2.24
N THR A 117 35.88 0.53 -1.58
CA THR A 117 36.86 1.58 -1.25
C THR A 117 37.70 1.19 -0.04
N ASP A 118 38.86 1.82 0.10
CA ASP A 118 39.71 1.67 1.30
C ASP A 118 38.97 2.09 2.58
N ASP A 119 38.06 3.06 2.45
CA ASP A 119 37.23 3.58 3.54
C ASP A 119 36.04 2.66 3.89
N GLY A 120 35.90 1.52 3.20
CA GLY A 120 34.91 0.48 3.50
C GLY A 120 33.60 0.58 2.71
N VAL A 121 33.37 1.64 1.94
CA VAL A 121 32.17 1.79 1.08
C VAL A 121 32.15 0.73 0.00
N ILE A 122 30.99 0.08 -0.20
CA ILE A 122 30.76 -0.90 -1.26
C ILE A 122 29.70 -0.38 -2.23
N VAL A 123 29.96 -0.53 -3.52
CA VAL A 123 28.95 -0.35 -4.57
C VAL A 123 28.73 -1.72 -5.21
N ASP A 124 27.54 -2.28 -5.06
CA ASP A 124 27.14 -3.58 -5.61
C ASP A 124 26.13 -3.40 -6.74
N PHE A 125 26.58 -3.68 -7.96
CA PHE A 125 25.80 -3.58 -9.18
C PHE A 125 24.99 -4.84 -9.48
N GLY A 126 25.11 -5.90 -8.68
CA GLY A 126 24.37 -7.18 -8.72
C GLY A 126 24.57 -8.04 -9.96
N CYS A 127 24.96 -7.44 -11.08
CA CYS A 127 25.30 -8.12 -12.32
C CYS A 127 26.68 -7.69 -12.82
N LEU A 128 27.13 -8.39 -13.87
CA LEU A 128 28.38 -8.12 -14.54
C LEU A 128 28.33 -6.76 -15.22
N LEU A 129 29.30 -5.93 -14.87
CA LEU A 129 29.48 -4.63 -15.50
C LEU A 129 30.19 -4.79 -16.84
N ASN A 130 29.86 -3.90 -17.78
CA ASN A 130 30.59 -3.87 -19.04
C ASN A 130 32.04 -3.43 -18.76
N ALA A 131 32.99 -4.24 -19.19
CA ALA A 131 34.40 -3.96 -18.94
C ALA A 131 34.81 -2.59 -19.50
N GLY A 132 35.57 -1.82 -18.71
CA GLY A 132 36.09 -0.50 -19.09
C GLY A 132 35.22 0.69 -18.68
N GLU A 133 34.10 0.45 -18.00
CA GLU A 133 33.34 1.51 -17.34
C GLU A 133 34.05 1.94 -16.04
N GLU A 134 34.08 3.25 -15.78
CA GLU A 134 34.66 3.82 -14.56
C GLU A 134 33.57 4.20 -13.56
N ILE A 135 33.73 3.78 -12.29
CA ILE A 135 32.96 4.23 -11.14
C ILE A 135 33.86 5.07 -10.23
N THR A 136 33.39 6.26 -9.87
CA THR A 136 34.07 7.15 -8.94
C THR A 136 33.24 7.29 -7.66
N VAL A 137 33.89 7.11 -6.52
CA VAL A 137 33.31 7.26 -5.18
C VAL A 137 34.11 8.33 -4.44
N GLN A 138 33.45 9.42 -4.08
CA GLN A 138 34.06 10.55 -3.39
C GLN A 138 33.48 10.69 -2.00
N LYS A 139 34.32 10.64 -0.96
CA LYS A 139 33.90 11.04 0.37
C LYS A 139 33.77 12.56 0.40
N VAL A 140 32.62 13.04 0.85
CA VAL A 140 32.29 14.47 0.80
C VAL A 140 31.86 14.98 2.18
N GLU A 141 32.09 16.27 2.41
CA GLU A 141 31.60 16.98 3.59
C GLU A 141 30.49 17.96 3.18
N PRO A 142 29.21 17.53 3.29
CA PRO A 142 28.06 18.38 2.99
C PRO A 142 27.87 19.47 4.06
N ALA A 143 27.01 20.44 3.77
CA ALA A 143 26.61 21.41 4.77
C ALA A 143 25.90 20.70 5.94
N PRO A 144 26.19 21.07 7.21
CA PRO A 144 25.49 20.49 8.35
C PRO A 144 24.00 20.82 8.26
N VAL A 145 23.17 19.82 8.57
CA VAL A 145 21.70 19.97 8.60
C VAL A 145 21.24 20.51 9.96
N ASP A 146 21.74 19.92 11.04
CA ASP A 146 21.52 20.31 12.44
C ASP A 146 22.77 19.86 13.23
N SER A 147 23.03 20.46 14.40
CA SER A 147 24.09 20.01 15.31
C SER A 147 23.88 18.59 15.83
N ASP A 148 22.64 18.10 15.78
CA ASP A 148 22.25 16.79 16.31
C ASP A 148 22.31 15.68 15.25
N VAL A 149 22.92 15.95 14.09
CA VAL A 149 23.04 15.00 12.99
C VAL A 149 24.50 14.91 12.53
N GLU A 150 25.08 13.72 12.67
CA GLU A 150 26.35 13.34 12.06
C GLU A 150 26.08 12.75 10.66
N ILE A 151 26.84 13.19 9.66
CA ILE A 151 26.60 12.87 8.25
C ILE A 151 27.83 12.17 7.64
N PHE A 152 27.64 10.93 7.18
CA PHE A 152 28.65 10.12 6.49
C PHE A 152 28.33 10.05 5.00
N ALA A 153 28.68 11.09 4.25
CA ALA A 153 28.24 11.26 2.86
C ALA A 153 29.30 10.91 1.81
N TYR A 154 28.82 10.33 0.71
CA TYR A 154 29.60 9.98 -0.46
C TYR A 154 28.87 10.37 -1.75
N ASN A 155 29.60 10.92 -2.71
CA ASN A 155 29.12 11.14 -4.07
C ASN A 155 29.55 9.97 -4.95
N PHE A 156 28.62 9.43 -5.72
CA PHE A 156 28.83 8.28 -6.59
C PHE A 156 28.59 8.69 -8.04
N GLU A 157 29.53 8.40 -8.92
CA GLU A 157 29.45 8.77 -10.34
C GLU A 157 29.92 7.62 -11.22
N LEU A 158 29.03 7.17 -12.10
CA LEU A 158 29.34 6.17 -13.12
C LEU A 158 29.56 6.87 -14.47
N SER A 159 30.64 6.53 -15.16
CA SER A 159 31.04 7.19 -16.42
C SER A 159 29.99 7.11 -17.54
N SER A 160 29.11 6.10 -17.52
CA SER A 160 27.99 5.98 -18.46
C SER A 160 26.72 6.75 -18.04
N GLY A 161 26.71 7.33 -16.84
CA GLY A 161 25.57 8.02 -16.25
C GLY A 161 24.93 7.24 -15.10
N GLN A 162 23.72 6.76 -15.32
CA GLN A 162 22.92 6.06 -14.29
C GLN A 162 22.99 4.55 -14.50
N PRO A 163 22.94 3.75 -13.43
CA PRO A 163 22.92 2.29 -13.56
C PRO A 163 21.67 1.86 -14.32
N ASP A 164 21.80 0.80 -15.11
CA ASP A 164 20.63 0.16 -15.69
C ASP A 164 19.99 -0.67 -14.57
N GLY A 165 19.05 -0.13 -13.79
CA GLY A 165 18.31 -0.81 -12.71
C GLY A 165 18.85 -0.61 -11.30
N ALA A 166 18.24 -1.33 -10.35
CA ALA A 166 18.54 -1.20 -8.93
C ALA A 166 19.95 -1.73 -8.61
N ILE A 167 20.61 -1.09 -7.66
CA ILE A 167 21.95 -1.37 -7.12
C ILE A 167 21.94 -1.16 -5.60
N GLU A 168 22.96 -1.68 -4.93
CA GLU A 168 23.12 -1.51 -3.48
C GLU A 168 24.37 -0.69 -3.16
N LEU A 169 24.24 0.27 -2.26
CA LEU A 169 25.32 1.11 -1.74
C LEU A 169 25.48 0.84 -0.24
N THR A 170 26.60 0.26 0.17
CA THR A 170 26.90 0.04 1.59
C THR A 170 27.82 1.15 2.08
N ILE A 171 27.33 1.96 3.02
CA ILE A 171 28.03 3.11 3.60
C ILE A 171 28.35 2.82 5.07
N PRO A 172 29.63 2.83 5.48
CA PRO A 172 30.00 2.69 6.88
C PRO A 172 29.70 3.96 7.68
N TYR A 173 29.36 3.79 8.96
CA TYR A 173 29.16 4.87 9.93
C TYR A 173 29.94 4.64 11.21
N ASP A 174 30.03 5.67 12.05
CA ASP A 174 30.63 5.60 13.39
C ASP A 174 29.55 5.38 14.46
N ASP A 175 29.55 4.21 15.07
CA ASP A 175 28.63 3.77 16.13
C ASP A 175 28.96 4.38 17.51
N ALA A 176 30.05 5.15 17.63
CA ALA A 176 30.49 5.70 18.89
C ALA A 176 29.36 6.40 19.66
N GLY A 177 29.07 5.88 20.87
CA GLY A 177 28.04 6.41 21.75
C GLY A 177 26.65 5.80 21.60
N LEU A 178 26.48 4.77 20.76
CA LEU A 178 25.23 4.03 20.59
C LEU A 178 25.40 2.56 21.02
N SER A 179 24.32 1.96 21.53
CA SER A 179 24.15 0.51 21.60
C SER A 179 23.52 -0.04 20.31
N GLU A 180 23.62 -1.35 20.08
CA GLU A 180 23.03 -2.00 18.89
C GLU A 180 21.54 -1.68 18.69
N GLU A 181 20.75 -1.61 19.77
CA GLU A 181 19.32 -1.24 19.69
C GLU A 181 19.13 0.23 19.32
N GLU A 182 19.99 1.12 19.83
CA GLU A 182 19.94 2.56 19.53
C GLU A 182 20.40 2.86 18.10
N GLU A 183 21.33 2.09 17.56
CA GLU A 183 21.79 2.23 16.17
C GLU A 183 20.63 2.08 15.18
N GLN A 184 19.78 1.05 15.37
CA GLN A 184 18.61 0.83 14.51
C GLN A 184 17.60 1.99 14.55
N LEU A 185 17.58 2.76 15.64
CA LEU A 185 16.67 3.90 15.84
C LEU A 185 17.32 5.25 15.53
N SER A 186 18.65 5.30 15.42
CA SER A 186 19.42 6.55 15.26
C SER A 186 20.08 6.68 13.91
N VAL A 187 20.22 5.58 13.15
CA VAL A 187 20.93 5.55 11.89
C VAL A 187 19.96 5.39 10.72
N CYS A 188 20.11 6.20 9.67
CA CYS A 188 19.29 6.09 8.48
C CYS A 188 20.04 6.39 7.18
N GLY A 189 19.59 5.78 6.08
CA GLY A 189 20.04 6.12 4.73
C GLY A 189 19.31 7.35 4.20
N LYS A 190 20.04 8.23 3.52
CA LYS A 190 19.51 9.43 2.83
C LYS A 190 20.18 9.64 1.50
N TYR A 191 19.48 10.31 0.57
CA TYR A 191 20.10 10.86 -0.63
C TYR A 191 19.86 12.37 -0.72
N PHE A 192 20.78 13.09 -1.32
CA PHE A 192 20.64 14.52 -1.55
C PHE A 192 20.02 14.76 -2.93
N SER A 193 18.79 15.28 -2.94
CA SER A 193 18.09 15.58 -4.18
C SER A 193 18.55 16.93 -4.72
N ASN A 194 19.16 16.91 -5.91
CA ASN A 194 19.56 18.13 -6.60
C ASN A 194 18.36 18.96 -7.10
N GLU A 195 17.17 18.34 -7.19
CA GLU A 195 15.95 19.00 -7.64
C GLU A 195 15.33 19.86 -6.54
N THR A 196 15.23 19.30 -5.33
CA THR A 196 14.66 19.98 -4.15
C THR A 196 15.72 20.77 -3.38
N GLY A 197 16.98 20.34 -3.46
CA GLY A 197 18.08 20.87 -2.65
C GLY A 197 18.07 20.36 -1.21
N GLU A 198 17.36 19.27 -0.94
CA GLU A 198 17.12 18.71 0.39
C GLU A 198 17.55 17.24 0.45
N TRP A 199 17.78 16.76 1.69
CA TRP A 199 18.00 15.35 1.94
C TRP A 199 16.67 14.60 1.98
N GLU A 200 16.53 13.62 1.11
CA GLU A 200 15.33 12.83 0.92
C GLU A 200 15.56 11.37 1.34
N ASN A 201 14.45 10.64 1.47
CA ASN A 201 14.41 9.26 1.90
C ASN A 201 14.83 8.29 0.81
N VAL A 202 15.38 7.16 1.23
CA VAL A 202 15.77 6.04 0.36
C VAL A 202 15.45 4.72 1.05
N PHE A 203 15.30 3.63 0.32
CA PHE A 203 15.22 2.32 0.95
C PHE A 203 16.57 1.93 1.54
N TYR A 204 16.60 1.55 2.82
CA TYR A 204 17.83 1.15 3.49
C TYR A 204 17.62 0.06 4.54
N THR A 205 18.70 -0.65 4.86
CA THR A 205 18.83 -1.50 6.05
C THR A 205 20.05 -1.08 6.86
N VAL A 206 20.00 -1.30 8.18
CA VAL A 206 21.11 -1.04 9.10
C VAL A 206 21.67 -2.37 9.57
N ASP A 207 22.98 -2.56 9.35
CA ASP A 207 23.75 -3.67 9.92
C ASP A 207 24.58 -3.12 11.08
N THR A 208 24.14 -3.41 12.31
CA THR A 208 24.77 -2.99 13.57
C THR A 208 25.95 -3.87 13.97
N GLN A 209 26.19 -5.00 13.27
CA GLN A 209 27.36 -5.83 13.53
C GLN A 209 28.58 -5.32 12.77
N ASN A 210 28.33 -4.79 11.56
CA ASN A 210 29.36 -4.28 10.68
C ASN A 210 29.40 -2.74 10.62
N ASN A 211 28.50 -2.05 11.33
CA ASN A 211 28.34 -0.59 11.38
C ASN A 211 28.18 0.00 9.98
N THR A 212 27.25 -0.58 9.21
CA THR A 212 26.96 -0.13 7.83
C THR A 212 25.48 0.10 7.58
N VAL A 213 25.19 1.03 6.69
CA VAL A 213 23.87 1.22 6.08
C VAL A 213 23.94 0.73 4.65
N THR A 214 23.09 -0.22 4.28
CA THR A 214 22.93 -0.63 2.88
C THR A 214 21.71 0.06 2.29
N ILE A 215 21.93 0.89 1.28
CA ILE A 215 20.90 1.64 0.54
C ILE A 215 20.62 0.92 -0.76
N LEU A 216 19.34 0.69 -1.07
CA LEU A 216 18.90 0.17 -2.36
C LEU A 216 18.39 1.33 -3.23
N THR A 217 18.93 1.48 -4.43
CA THR A 217 18.63 2.62 -5.32
C THR A 217 18.79 2.27 -6.78
N ASP A 218 18.12 2.98 -7.68
CA ASP A 218 18.26 2.86 -9.14
C ASP A 218 19.03 4.03 -9.77
N HIS A 219 19.63 4.89 -8.94
CA HIS A 219 20.40 6.02 -9.41
C HIS A 219 21.62 6.30 -8.53
N LEU A 220 22.59 7.00 -9.10
CA LEU A 220 23.81 7.47 -8.48
C LEU A 220 23.77 8.99 -8.36
N SER A 221 24.09 9.44 -7.16
CA SER A 221 24.10 10.83 -6.73
C SER A 221 24.92 10.92 -5.44
N MET A 222 24.56 11.83 -4.54
CA MET A 222 25.14 11.90 -3.20
C MET A 222 24.23 11.18 -2.21
N PHE A 223 24.77 10.17 -1.54
CA PHE A 223 24.10 9.38 -0.52
C PHE A 223 24.84 9.47 0.80
N SER A 224 24.14 9.21 1.89
CA SER A 224 24.72 9.27 3.22
C SER A 224 24.08 8.27 4.17
N ALA A 225 24.88 7.79 5.13
CA ALA A 225 24.35 7.38 6.43
C ALA A 225 24.26 8.62 7.33
N PHE A 226 23.10 8.86 7.92
CA PHE A 226 22.88 9.86 8.96
C PHE A 226 22.89 9.15 10.31
N LYS A 227 23.53 9.76 11.31
CA LYS A 227 23.43 9.35 12.71
C LYS A 227 22.84 10.51 13.51
N ILE A 228 21.67 10.30 14.09
CA ILE A 228 20.96 11.29 14.88
C ILE A 228 21.33 11.10 16.35
N VAL A 229 22.00 12.09 16.94
CA VAL A 229 22.49 12.01 18.33
C VAL A 229 21.44 12.43 19.35
N ASP A 230 20.48 13.28 18.98
CA ASP A 230 19.36 13.67 19.86
C ASP A 230 18.19 12.69 19.69
N GLU A 231 17.96 11.87 20.72
CA GLU A 231 16.89 10.88 20.78
C GLU A 231 15.50 11.48 20.50
N THR A 232 15.27 12.71 20.96
CA THR A 232 13.97 13.38 20.86
C THR A 232 13.68 13.90 19.45
N LYS A 233 14.71 14.02 18.62
CA LYS A 233 14.60 14.50 17.23
C LYS A 233 14.68 13.38 16.18
N ARG A 234 14.89 12.13 16.58
CA ARG A 234 15.00 10.99 15.64
C ARG A 234 13.86 10.94 14.64
N SER A 235 12.61 11.08 15.10
CA SER A 235 11.41 11.08 14.23
C SER A 235 11.33 12.25 13.25
N ALA A 236 12.03 13.35 13.51
CA ALA A 236 12.09 14.50 12.60
C ALA A 236 13.03 14.25 11.40
N TYR A 237 14.08 13.45 11.58
CA TYR A 237 15.05 13.13 10.53
C TYR A 237 14.80 11.77 9.88
N ILE A 238 14.39 10.79 10.68
CA ILE A 238 13.92 9.49 10.25
C ILE A 238 12.41 9.64 10.12
N SER A 239 11.97 10.25 9.01
CA SER A 239 10.65 9.89 8.48
C SER A 239 10.63 8.37 8.31
N GLU A 240 9.48 7.77 8.55
CA GLU A 240 9.18 6.33 8.72
C GLU A 240 9.57 5.37 7.57
N VAL A 241 10.70 5.62 6.91
CA VAL A 241 11.37 4.78 5.93
C VAL A 241 11.74 3.41 6.51
N ASN A 242 11.88 3.29 7.83
CA ASN A 242 12.06 1.99 8.47
C ASN A 242 10.76 1.15 8.55
N VAL A 243 9.59 1.71 8.18
CA VAL A 243 8.36 0.92 8.01
C VAL A 243 8.46 -0.01 6.79
N TYR A 244 9.41 0.24 5.87
CA TYR A 244 9.74 -0.66 4.76
C TYR A 244 10.54 -1.89 5.19
N THR A 245 11.15 -1.85 6.38
CA THR A 245 11.78 -3.00 7.05
C THR A 245 10.87 -3.57 8.14
N ALA A 246 9.58 -3.21 8.20
CA ALA A 246 8.63 -3.86 9.09
C ALA A 246 8.58 -5.35 8.77
N TYR A 247 9.48 -6.11 9.38
CA TYR A 247 9.74 -7.50 9.05
C TYR A 247 8.57 -8.30 9.60
N MET A 248 7.60 -8.56 8.74
CA MET A 248 6.80 -9.75 8.91
C MET A 248 7.76 -10.93 8.83
N THR A 249 7.62 -11.88 9.75
CA THR A 249 8.25 -13.18 9.50
C THR A 249 7.62 -13.79 8.25
N LEU A 250 8.36 -14.67 7.56
CA LEU A 250 7.81 -15.40 6.41
C LEU A 250 6.49 -16.12 6.75
N GLU A 251 6.38 -16.63 7.98
CA GLU A 251 5.16 -17.27 8.49
C GLU A 251 3.98 -16.29 8.62
N GLN A 252 4.23 -15.08 9.15
CA GLN A 252 3.20 -14.04 9.25
C GLN A 252 2.73 -13.58 7.86
N ALA A 253 3.67 -13.36 6.93
CA ALA A 253 3.36 -12.98 5.56
C ALA A 253 2.54 -14.07 4.85
N ASP A 254 2.92 -15.35 5.01
CA ASP A 254 2.19 -16.48 4.43
C ASP A 254 0.78 -16.63 4.99
N ALA A 255 0.62 -16.50 6.32
CA ALA A 255 -0.69 -16.53 6.95
C ALA A 255 -1.60 -15.39 6.47
N LEU A 256 -1.06 -14.17 6.36
CA LEU A 256 -1.81 -13.00 5.90
C LEU A 256 -2.29 -13.18 4.46
N ILE A 257 -1.43 -13.60 3.53
CA ILE A 257 -1.80 -13.81 2.13
C ILE A 257 -2.81 -14.97 1.98
N LYS A 258 -2.72 -16.01 2.82
CA LYS A 258 -3.73 -17.08 2.86
C LYS A 258 -5.09 -16.58 3.31
N THR A 259 -5.14 -15.77 4.38
CA THR A 259 -6.39 -15.13 4.83
C THR A 259 -6.97 -14.26 3.72
N TYR A 260 -6.14 -13.47 3.06
CA TYR A 260 -6.56 -12.66 1.91
C TYR A 260 -7.14 -13.53 0.79
N ALA A 261 -6.44 -14.60 0.40
CA ALA A 261 -6.84 -15.44 -0.73
C ALA A 261 -8.09 -16.29 -0.43
N ALA A 262 -8.35 -16.61 0.85
CA ALA A 262 -9.52 -17.38 1.27
C ALA A 262 -10.83 -16.58 1.11
N GLN A 263 -10.78 -15.25 1.25
CA GLN A 263 -11.94 -14.36 1.15
C GLN A 263 -13.13 -14.80 2.04
N GLU A 264 -12.83 -15.38 3.21
CA GLU A 264 -13.85 -15.75 4.21
C GLU A 264 -14.55 -14.51 4.78
N PRO A 265 -15.73 -14.63 5.41
CA PRO A 265 -16.34 -13.50 6.12
C PRO A 265 -15.34 -12.84 7.07
N ALA A 266 -15.35 -11.50 7.12
CA ALA A 266 -14.39 -10.68 7.88
C ALA A 266 -12.91 -10.79 7.45
N TRP A 267 -12.59 -11.33 6.26
CA TRP A 267 -11.19 -11.43 5.80
C TRP A 267 -10.44 -10.09 5.83
N GLN A 268 -11.09 -8.97 5.52
CA GLN A 268 -10.47 -7.63 5.53
C GLN A 268 -10.05 -7.23 6.95
N GLU A 269 -10.92 -7.47 7.93
CA GLU A 269 -10.63 -7.22 9.35
C GLU A 269 -9.48 -8.10 9.82
N ASN A 270 -9.50 -9.39 9.47
CA ASN A 270 -8.45 -10.33 9.83
C ASN A 270 -7.10 -9.97 9.20
N VAL A 271 -7.07 -9.51 7.95
CA VAL A 271 -5.84 -9.03 7.29
C VAL A 271 -5.32 -7.76 7.98
N ALA A 272 -6.19 -6.77 8.23
CA ALA A 272 -5.81 -5.53 8.91
C ALA A 272 -5.28 -5.80 10.33
N ALA A 273 -5.95 -6.68 11.09
CA ALA A 273 -5.52 -7.08 12.42
C ALA A 273 -4.20 -7.85 12.41
N SER A 274 -4.00 -8.75 11.44
CA SER A 274 -2.73 -9.48 11.27
C SER A 274 -1.58 -8.54 10.95
N TYR A 275 -1.82 -7.57 10.07
CA TYR A 275 -0.84 -6.54 9.77
C TYR A 275 -0.51 -5.72 11.02
N LEU A 276 -1.51 -5.17 11.72
CA LEU A 276 -1.29 -4.46 12.99
C LEU A 276 -0.49 -5.29 13.98
N SER A 277 -0.86 -6.55 14.18
CA SER A 277 -0.13 -7.41 15.12
C SER A 277 1.34 -7.61 14.73
N ALA A 278 1.66 -7.63 13.43
CA ALA A 278 3.03 -7.73 12.96
C ALA A 278 3.82 -6.41 13.12
N VAL A 279 3.14 -5.26 13.01
CA VAL A 279 3.77 -3.93 13.03
C VAL A 279 3.54 -3.14 14.31
N ASN A 280 2.88 -3.71 15.33
CA ASN A 280 2.55 -3.02 16.58
C ASN A 280 3.78 -2.65 17.43
N THR A 281 4.97 -3.13 17.07
CA THR A 281 6.25 -2.72 17.66
C THR A 281 6.78 -1.42 17.05
N LEU A 282 6.23 -0.98 15.92
CA LEU A 282 6.60 0.30 15.32
C LEU A 282 5.97 1.44 16.15
N PRO A 283 6.76 2.44 16.58
CA PRO A 283 6.29 3.52 17.45
C PRO A 283 5.01 4.20 16.96
N TYR A 284 4.86 4.40 15.65
CA TYR A 284 3.66 5.02 15.08
C TYR A 284 2.38 4.22 15.30
N PHE A 285 2.42 2.91 15.07
CA PHE A 285 1.26 2.03 15.24
C PHE A 285 0.97 1.79 16.73
N ALA A 286 2.02 1.71 17.55
CA ALA A 286 1.91 1.54 19.00
C ALA A 286 1.26 2.75 19.70
N GLU A 287 1.73 3.96 19.39
CA GLU A 287 1.28 5.20 20.05
C GLU A 287 -0.12 5.65 19.59
N SER A 288 -0.55 5.24 18.40
CA SER A 288 -1.80 5.73 17.79
C SER A 288 -3.05 5.02 18.30
N ASN A 289 -2.97 3.88 18.99
CA ASN A 289 -4.17 3.06 19.29
C ASN A 289 -5.04 2.84 18.01
N MET A 290 -4.33 2.54 16.93
CA MET A 290 -4.80 2.38 15.56
C MET A 290 -5.99 1.41 15.42
N HIS A 291 -6.10 0.47 16.35
CA HIS A 291 -7.22 -0.46 16.49
C HIS A 291 -8.57 0.25 16.71
N THR A 292 -8.61 1.40 17.39
CA THR A 292 -9.86 2.13 17.65
C THR A 292 -10.50 2.63 16.35
N LEU A 293 -9.70 3.01 15.34
CA LEU A 293 -10.22 3.47 14.03
C LEU A 293 -11.02 2.37 13.30
N LEU A 294 -10.71 1.09 13.54
CA LEU A 294 -11.45 -0.06 12.97
C LEU A 294 -12.82 -0.24 13.63
N SER A 295 -12.99 0.20 14.87
CA SER A 295 -14.16 -0.09 15.71
C SER A 295 -15.04 1.12 16.01
N LEU A 296 -14.82 2.28 15.37
CA LEU A 296 -15.59 3.51 15.64
C LEU A 296 -17.09 3.35 15.33
N GLY A 297 -17.47 2.48 14.39
CA GLY A 297 -18.87 2.14 14.09
C GLY A 297 -19.75 3.33 13.67
N GLY A 298 -21.06 3.10 13.56
CA GLY A 298 -22.06 4.16 13.30
C GLY A 298 -21.74 5.02 12.07
N ALA A 299 -21.79 6.34 12.23
CA ALA A 299 -21.50 7.29 11.13
C ALA A 299 -20.05 7.36 10.69
N TYR A 300 -19.11 7.04 11.59
CA TYR A 300 -17.70 7.00 11.28
C TYR A 300 -17.35 5.82 10.37
N SER A 301 -18.28 4.88 10.18
CA SER A 301 -18.10 3.69 9.35
C SER A 301 -17.68 4.04 7.92
N ASP A 302 -18.38 4.94 7.24
CA ASP A 302 -18.10 5.26 5.83
C ASP A 302 -16.96 6.27 5.66
N LEU A 303 -16.84 7.21 6.59
CA LEU A 303 -15.89 8.33 6.53
C LEU A 303 -14.48 7.91 6.98
N VAL A 304 -14.39 7.00 7.95
CA VAL A 304 -13.15 6.65 8.65
C VAL A 304 -12.91 5.15 8.62
N SER A 305 -13.76 4.34 9.24
CA SER A 305 -13.45 2.93 9.51
C SER A 305 -13.28 2.09 8.24
N LYS A 306 -14.18 2.21 7.25
CA LYS A 306 -14.07 1.47 5.97
C LYS A 306 -12.86 1.92 5.13
N PRO A 307 -12.62 3.22 4.87
CA PRO A 307 -11.41 3.67 4.18
C PRO A 307 -10.13 3.21 4.89
N PHE A 308 -10.12 3.29 6.22
CA PHE A 308 -8.99 2.90 7.04
C PHE A 308 -8.73 1.39 7.02
N GLN A 309 -9.77 0.56 7.18
CA GLN A 309 -9.68 -0.88 7.04
C GLN A 309 -9.18 -1.27 5.64
N SER A 310 -9.64 -0.61 4.59
CA SER A 310 -9.17 -0.82 3.23
C SER A 310 -7.69 -0.47 3.07
N ALA A 311 -7.25 0.68 3.59
CA ALA A 311 -5.86 1.10 3.54
C ALA A 311 -4.95 0.10 4.29
N MET A 312 -5.36 -0.33 5.48
CA MET A 312 -4.63 -1.33 6.27
C MET A 312 -4.57 -2.69 5.60
N THR A 313 -5.66 -3.10 4.94
CA THR A 313 -5.70 -4.34 4.17
C THR A 313 -4.69 -4.30 3.03
N ASN A 314 -4.70 -3.23 2.22
CA ASN A 314 -3.79 -3.07 1.09
C ASN A 314 -2.34 -3.02 1.53
N LEU A 315 -2.06 -2.24 2.58
CA LEU A 315 -0.73 -2.11 3.15
C LEU A 315 -0.22 -3.44 3.74
N GLY A 316 -1.08 -4.19 4.42
CA GLY A 316 -0.76 -5.53 4.92
C GLY A 316 -0.39 -6.50 3.80
N ILE A 317 -1.17 -6.50 2.71
CA ILE A 317 -0.88 -7.32 1.52
C ILE A 317 0.45 -6.90 0.89
N ALA A 318 0.67 -5.60 0.70
CA ALA A 318 1.90 -5.08 0.10
C ALA A 318 3.14 -5.45 0.94
N THR A 319 3.05 -5.31 2.27
CA THR A 319 4.12 -5.67 3.20
C THR A 319 4.44 -7.17 3.16
N ALA A 320 3.42 -8.03 3.20
CA ALA A 320 3.62 -9.47 3.08
C ALA A 320 4.22 -9.89 1.72
N CYS A 321 3.82 -9.22 0.63
CA CYS A 321 4.37 -9.42 -0.70
C CYS A 321 5.85 -9.00 -0.78
N VAL A 322 6.21 -7.84 -0.24
CA VAL A 322 7.60 -7.38 -0.12
C VAL A 322 8.43 -8.39 0.67
N GLN A 323 7.91 -8.92 1.79
CA GLN A 323 8.60 -9.93 2.59
C GLN A 323 8.91 -11.20 1.78
N PHE A 324 7.96 -11.69 0.97
CA PHE A 324 8.19 -12.85 0.11
C PHE A 324 9.30 -12.59 -0.91
N VAL A 325 9.33 -11.39 -1.51
CA VAL A 325 10.39 -11.04 -2.48
C VAL A 325 11.73 -10.87 -1.79
N TYR A 326 11.76 -10.23 -0.62
CA TYR A 326 12.97 -10.10 0.19
C TYR A 326 13.58 -11.46 0.53
N ASP A 327 12.77 -12.40 1.02
CA ASP A 327 13.21 -13.75 1.35
C ASP A 327 13.66 -14.53 0.11
N ALA A 328 12.99 -14.37 -1.03
CA ALA A 328 13.41 -14.99 -2.28
C ALA A 328 14.77 -14.44 -2.74
N TYR A 329 14.92 -13.12 -2.75
CA TYR A 329 16.12 -12.44 -3.21
C TYR A 329 17.34 -12.75 -2.33
N HIS A 330 17.23 -12.62 -1.00
CA HIS A 330 18.37 -12.82 -0.10
C HIS A 330 18.64 -14.28 0.25
N ASN A 331 17.60 -15.12 0.38
CA ASN A 331 17.73 -16.47 0.95
C ASN A 331 17.46 -17.60 -0.06
N GLY A 332 16.92 -17.31 -1.24
CA GLY A 332 16.49 -18.33 -2.20
C GLY A 332 17.61 -19.24 -2.69
N LEU A 333 18.79 -18.67 -2.95
CA LEU A 333 19.95 -19.38 -3.52
C LEU A 333 20.79 -20.16 -2.50
N ILE A 334 20.56 -19.96 -1.18
CA ILE A 334 21.42 -20.50 -0.10
C ILE A 334 20.76 -21.71 0.62
N GLY A 335 19.68 -22.28 0.06
CA GLY A 335 19.17 -23.60 0.50
C GLY A 335 17.75 -23.63 1.07
N ARG A 336 16.82 -22.80 0.57
CA ARG A 336 15.39 -22.84 0.94
C ARG A 336 14.45 -23.15 -0.22
N GLN A 337 14.78 -24.12 -1.06
CA GLN A 337 13.91 -24.49 -2.20
C GLN A 337 12.48 -24.85 -1.75
N THR A 338 12.30 -25.45 -0.56
CA THR A 338 10.98 -25.70 0.04
C THR A 338 10.20 -24.43 0.38
N ALA A 339 10.88 -23.34 0.79
CA ALA A 339 10.22 -22.07 1.08
C ALA A 339 9.80 -21.34 -0.21
N MET A 340 10.58 -21.43 -1.29
CA MET A 340 10.24 -20.82 -2.58
C MET A 340 8.96 -21.42 -3.17
N SER A 341 8.86 -22.75 -3.22
CA SER A 341 7.66 -23.40 -3.74
C SER A 341 6.42 -23.12 -2.87
N ALA A 342 6.59 -23.03 -1.54
CA ALA A 342 5.51 -22.65 -0.63
C ALA A 342 5.03 -21.21 -0.89
N MET A 343 5.95 -20.25 -0.98
CA MET A 343 5.63 -18.86 -1.30
C MET A 343 4.93 -18.72 -2.64
N LYS A 344 5.47 -19.35 -3.68
CA LYS A 344 4.88 -19.34 -5.03
C LYS A 344 3.49 -19.97 -5.05
N SER A 345 3.26 -21.04 -4.29
CA SER A 345 1.95 -21.67 -4.14
C SER A 345 0.94 -20.72 -3.47
N THR A 346 1.31 -20.11 -2.34
CA THR A 346 0.47 -19.13 -1.63
C THR A 346 0.11 -17.95 -2.53
N LEU A 347 1.10 -17.36 -3.21
CA LEU A 347 0.86 -16.28 -4.17
C LEU A 347 0.01 -16.74 -5.35
N SER A 348 0.19 -17.96 -5.85
CA SER A 348 -0.61 -18.52 -6.95
C SER A 348 -2.10 -18.58 -6.61
N ILE A 349 -2.44 -18.88 -5.36
CA ILE A 349 -3.84 -18.89 -4.90
C ILE A 349 -4.37 -17.45 -4.87
N ALA A 350 -3.54 -16.51 -4.40
CA ALA A 350 -3.88 -15.09 -4.31
C ALA A 350 -4.00 -14.39 -5.68
N LEU A 351 -3.44 -14.95 -6.76
CA LEU A 351 -3.53 -14.37 -8.12
C LEU A 351 -4.97 -14.20 -8.63
N ASN A 352 -5.95 -14.95 -8.11
CA ASN A 352 -7.36 -14.73 -8.45
C ASN A 352 -7.88 -13.36 -8.01
N PHE A 353 -7.20 -12.74 -7.04
CA PHE A 353 -7.50 -11.42 -6.48
C PHE A 353 -6.30 -10.48 -6.69
N ALA A 354 -5.53 -10.70 -7.77
CA ALA A 354 -4.23 -10.07 -7.97
C ALA A 354 -4.28 -8.53 -7.92
N THR A 355 -3.61 -7.98 -6.92
CA THR A 355 -3.18 -6.57 -6.84
C THR A 355 -1.76 -6.43 -7.39
N ALA A 356 -1.31 -5.21 -7.68
CA ALA A 356 0.05 -4.97 -8.18
C ALA A 356 1.15 -5.56 -7.26
N PRO A 357 1.09 -5.43 -5.91
CA PRO A 357 2.04 -6.10 -5.02
C PRO A 357 2.07 -7.63 -5.15
N ILE A 358 0.91 -8.28 -5.27
CA ILE A 358 0.83 -9.75 -5.44
C ILE A 358 1.46 -10.18 -6.77
N GLN A 359 1.22 -9.41 -7.84
CA GLN A 359 1.78 -9.69 -9.16
C GLN A 359 3.30 -9.58 -9.18
N LEU A 360 3.84 -8.50 -8.59
CA LEU A 360 5.29 -8.31 -8.44
C LEU A 360 5.91 -9.39 -7.55
N ALA A 361 5.26 -9.75 -6.44
CA ALA A 361 5.77 -10.82 -5.58
C ALA A 361 5.80 -12.17 -6.29
N TYR A 362 4.77 -12.49 -7.08
CA TYR A 362 4.75 -13.72 -7.87
C TYR A 362 5.90 -13.74 -8.89
N LEU A 363 6.18 -12.62 -9.54
CA LEU A 363 7.33 -12.49 -10.45
C LEU A 363 8.65 -12.64 -9.71
N GLY A 364 8.84 -11.94 -8.59
CA GLY A 364 10.10 -11.95 -7.84
C GLY A 364 10.44 -13.35 -7.35
N VAL A 365 9.49 -14.02 -6.69
CA VAL A 365 9.65 -15.42 -6.27
C VAL A 365 9.83 -16.34 -7.48
N GLY A 366 9.07 -16.11 -8.55
CA GLY A 366 9.12 -16.93 -9.76
C GLY A 366 10.45 -16.85 -10.53
N VAL A 367 11.09 -15.69 -10.57
CA VAL A 367 12.40 -15.49 -11.21
C VAL A 367 13.49 -16.23 -10.44
N ILE A 368 13.47 -16.19 -9.11
CA ILE A 368 14.41 -16.97 -8.28
C ILE A 368 14.12 -18.47 -8.40
N ASP A 369 12.85 -18.89 -8.49
CA ASP A 369 12.47 -20.28 -8.76
C ASP A 369 12.98 -20.76 -10.14
N LEU A 370 13.00 -19.89 -11.16
CA LEU A 370 13.66 -20.19 -12.43
C LEU A 370 15.16 -20.40 -12.25
N ALA A 371 15.85 -19.57 -11.47
CA ALA A 371 17.28 -19.75 -11.19
C ALA A 371 17.60 -21.10 -10.51
N LEU A 372 16.67 -21.62 -9.71
CA LEU A 372 16.78 -22.90 -9.01
C LEU A 372 16.31 -24.12 -9.85
N THR A 373 15.94 -23.91 -11.12
CA THR A 373 15.44 -24.99 -11.96
C THR A 373 16.54 -25.99 -12.31
N GLU A 374 16.37 -27.24 -11.91
CA GLU A 374 17.24 -28.34 -12.33
C GLU A 374 16.95 -28.73 -13.79
N VAL A 375 17.98 -28.71 -14.62
CA VAL A 375 17.90 -29.16 -16.02
C VAL A 375 18.40 -30.60 -16.10
N SER A 376 17.53 -31.53 -16.52
CA SER A 376 17.94 -32.91 -16.75
C SER A 376 18.88 -33.00 -17.95
N SER A 377 20.16 -33.30 -17.71
CA SER A 377 21.13 -33.64 -18.74
C SER A 377 21.35 -35.16 -18.82
N TYR A 378 21.60 -35.65 -20.04
CA TYR A 378 21.84 -37.07 -20.33
C TYR A 378 23.19 -37.24 -21.00
N ALA A 379 23.79 -38.42 -20.87
CA ALA A 379 25.06 -38.72 -21.53
C ALA A 379 24.89 -38.65 -23.06
N VAL A 380 25.65 -37.76 -23.69
CA VAL A 380 25.75 -37.70 -25.16
C VAL A 380 26.50 -38.94 -25.63
N GLU A 381 25.90 -39.71 -26.54
CA GLU A 381 26.56 -40.90 -27.10
C GLU A 381 27.84 -40.50 -27.85
N SER A 382 28.92 -41.28 -27.68
CA SER A 382 30.23 -40.95 -28.27
C SER A 382 30.22 -40.73 -29.78
N ARG A 383 29.25 -41.30 -30.51
CA ARG A 383 29.10 -41.06 -31.96
C ARG A 383 28.72 -39.61 -32.31
N TYR A 384 28.17 -38.84 -31.37
CA TYR A 384 27.74 -37.45 -31.58
C TYR A 384 28.69 -36.41 -30.97
N GLU A 385 29.84 -36.82 -30.41
CA GLU A 385 30.82 -35.90 -29.80
C GLU A 385 31.26 -34.79 -30.77
N SER A 386 31.57 -35.13 -32.02
CA SER A 386 31.92 -34.13 -33.05
C SER A 386 30.79 -33.14 -33.33
N THR A 387 29.54 -33.63 -33.36
CA THR A 387 28.35 -32.80 -33.57
C THR A 387 28.08 -31.89 -32.37
N LYS A 388 28.28 -32.40 -31.14
CA LYS A 388 28.22 -31.60 -29.90
C LYS A 388 29.27 -30.49 -29.92
N ASN A 389 30.51 -30.77 -30.32
CA ASN A 389 31.55 -29.74 -30.41
C ASN A 389 31.16 -28.62 -31.38
N MET A 390 30.56 -28.96 -32.53
CA MET A 390 30.07 -27.96 -33.49
C MET A 390 28.88 -27.15 -32.95
N TYR A 391 27.99 -27.79 -32.17
CA TYR A 391 26.92 -27.12 -31.43
C TYR A 391 27.51 -26.12 -30.41
N ASP A 392 28.50 -26.55 -29.60
CA ASP A 392 29.12 -25.68 -28.60
C ASP A 392 29.83 -24.48 -29.25
N ASP A 393 30.53 -24.72 -30.37
CA ASP A 393 31.20 -23.66 -31.13
C ASP A 393 30.24 -22.66 -31.75
N TYR A 394 29.02 -23.07 -32.13
CA TYR A 394 27.99 -22.14 -32.61
C TYR A 394 27.67 -21.07 -31.57
N TYR A 395 27.44 -21.46 -30.31
CA TYR A 395 27.12 -20.51 -29.25
C TYR A 395 28.33 -19.74 -28.70
N ARG A 396 29.55 -20.06 -29.16
CA ARG A 396 30.74 -19.24 -28.93
C ARG A 396 30.95 -18.15 -29.98
N ARG A 397 30.21 -18.17 -31.10
CA ARG A 397 30.36 -17.20 -32.19
C ARG A 397 29.87 -15.81 -31.78
N ASP A 398 30.63 -14.79 -32.18
CA ASP A 398 30.20 -13.40 -32.10
C ASP A 398 28.90 -13.20 -32.89
N GLY A 399 27.93 -12.50 -32.29
CA GLY A 399 26.60 -12.27 -32.86
C GLY A 399 25.58 -13.40 -32.62
N VAL A 400 26.02 -14.57 -32.14
CA VAL A 400 25.13 -15.62 -31.62
C VAL A 400 25.12 -15.59 -30.10
N ARG A 401 26.31 -15.54 -29.48
CA ARG A 401 26.45 -15.50 -28.02
C ARG A 401 25.78 -14.24 -27.46
N ARG A 402 24.85 -14.42 -26.52
CA ARG A 402 24.30 -13.32 -25.72
C ARG A 402 25.17 -13.01 -24.51
N THR A 403 25.41 -11.74 -24.27
CA THR A 403 26.04 -11.27 -23.03
C THR A 403 25.03 -11.33 -21.87
N VAL A 404 25.52 -11.25 -20.63
CA VAL A 404 24.65 -11.08 -19.46
C VAL A 404 23.79 -9.81 -19.57
N GLY A 405 24.35 -8.73 -20.11
CA GLY A 405 23.60 -7.49 -20.37
C GLY A 405 22.45 -7.68 -21.36
N ASP A 406 22.63 -8.51 -22.40
CA ASP A 406 21.56 -8.82 -23.36
C ASP A 406 20.43 -9.62 -22.72
N TRP A 407 20.77 -10.66 -21.95
CA TRP A 407 19.80 -11.45 -21.21
C TRP A 407 19.04 -10.62 -20.17
N ARG A 408 19.76 -9.81 -19.41
CA ARG A 408 19.18 -8.93 -18.40
C ARG A 408 18.20 -7.94 -19.04
N ARG A 409 18.59 -7.25 -20.11
CA ARG A 409 17.71 -6.31 -20.82
C ARG A 409 16.45 -7.01 -21.31
N LEU A 410 16.59 -8.19 -21.90
CA LEU A 410 15.48 -8.98 -22.40
C LEU A 410 14.51 -9.39 -21.28
N PHE A 411 15.00 -9.95 -20.18
CA PHE A 411 14.16 -10.35 -19.05
C PHE A 411 13.56 -9.15 -18.32
N LYS A 412 14.28 -8.03 -18.24
CA LYS A 412 13.77 -6.76 -17.72
C LYS A 412 12.59 -6.26 -18.54
N THR A 413 12.72 -6.24 -19.87
CA THR A 413 11.61 -5.90 -20.79
C THR A 413 10.43 -6.85 -20.60
N ILE A 414 10.66 -8.16 -20.56
CA ILE A 414 9.60 -9.15 -20.39
C ILE A 414 8.81 -8.89 -19.10
N TYR A 415 9.47 -8.72 -17.95
CA TYR A 415 8.73 -8.54 -16.70
C TYR A 415 8.05 -7.16 -16.62
N LYS A 416 8.71 -6.07 -17.05
CA LYS A 416 8.12 -4.72 -17.02
C LYS A 416 6.89 -4.60 -17.93
N GLU A 417 6.91 -5.22 -19.11
CA GLU A 417 5.78 -5.17 -20.05
C GLU A 417 4.62 -6.11 -19.69
N ASN A 418 4.87 -7.10 -18.83
CA ASN A 418 3.90 -8.16 -18.51
C ASN A 418 3.60 -8.27 -17.00
N GLN A 419 3.78 -7.20 -16.22
CA GLN A 419 3.54 -7.20 -14.77
C GLN A 419 2.14 -7.71 -14.41
N SER A 420 1.11 -7.32 -15.18
CA SER A 420 -0.28 -7.75 -14.95
C SER A 420 -0.54 -9.22 -15.27
N LYS A 421 0.43 -9.91 -15.88
CA LYS A 421 0.35 -11.31 -16.28
C LYS A 421 1.61 -12.06 -15.86
N PRO A 422 1.84 -12.19 -14.55
CA PRO A 422 3.13 -12.63 -14.02
C PRO A 422 3.52 -14.05 -14.48
N GLN A 423 2.54 -14.94 -14.64
CA GLN A 423 2.76 -16.28 -15.19
C GLN A 423 3.19 -16.25 -16.67
N GLU A 424 2.60 -15.36 -17.49
CA GLU A 424 2.94 -15.23 -18.91
C GLU A 424 4.39 -14.72 -19.04
N ALA A 425 4.79 -13.75 -18.22
CA ALA A 425 6.16 -13.24 -18.20
C ALA A 425 7.19 -14.33 -17.88
N LEU A 426 6.97 -15.13 -16.83
CA LEU A 426 7.87 -16.25 -16.49
C LEU A 426 7.92 -17.30 -17.61
N ASN A 427 6.77 -17.59 -18.21
CA ASN A 427 6.72 -18.51 -19.35
C ASN A 427 7.49 -17.97 -20.56
N MET A 428 7.43 -16.66 -20.82
CA MET A 428 8.20 -16.00 -21.89
C MET A 428 9.71 -16.10 -21.63
N MET A 429 10.16 -15.86 -20.40
CA MET A 429 11.58 -16.03 -20.03
C MET A 429 12.05 -17.47 -20.28
N ASN A 430 11.30 -18.46 -19.78
CA ASN A 430 11.65 -19.86 -19.97
C ASN A 430 11.60 -20.29 -21.45
N THR A 431 10.55 -19.87 -22.18
CA THR A 431 10.40 -20.16 -23.62
C THR A 431 11.54 -19.56 -24.43
N GLU A 432 12.03 -18.39 -24.05
CA GLU A 432 13.15 -17.75 -24.73
C GLU A 432 14.48 -18.48 -24.49
N ILE A 433 14.69 -19.03 -23.30
CA ILE A 433 15.83 -19.90 -23.02
C ILE A 433 15.74 -21.17 -23.86
N ASP A 434 14.56 -21.81 -23.89
CA ASP A 434 14.30 -23.01 -24.70
C ASP A 434 14.51 -22.74 -26.20
N ARG A 435 14.00 -21.62 -26.70
CA ARG A 435 14.19 -21.18 -28.09
C ARG A 435 15.67 -20.97 -28.38
N TYR A 436 16.39 -20.30 -27.49
CA TYR A 436 17.80 -19.98 -27.68
C TYR A 436 18.64 -21.24 -27.82
N VAL A 437 18.49 -22.24 -26.95
CA VAL A 437 19.29 -23.49 -27.04
C VAL A 437 18.90 -24.37 -28.23
N GLN A 438 17.69 -24.22 -28.77
CA GLN A 438 17.24 -24.96 -29.96
C GLN A 438 17.60 -24.27 -31.29
N GLU A 439 18.10 -23.04 -31.25
CA GLU A 439 18.34 -22.22 -32.44
C GLU A 439 19.33 -22.87 -33.41
N TYR A 440 20.40 -23.48 -32.88
CA TYR A 440 21.39 -24.22 -33.68
C TYR A 440 20.75 -25.24 -34.62
N TRP A 441 19.83 -26.07 -34.12
CA TRP A 441 19.23 -27.14 -34.91
C TRP A 441 18.35 -26.61 -36.03
N THR A 442 17.75 -25.43 -35.83
CA THR A 442 16.95 -24.74 -36.84
C THR A 442 17.84 -24.21 -37.96
N VAL A 443 18.96 -23.58 -37.61
CA VAL A 443 19.90 -22.99 -38.57
C VAL A 443 20.67 -24.08 -39.32
N ALA A 444 21.27 -25.02 -38.59
CA ALA A 444 22.10 -26.06 -39.18
C ALA A 444 21.28 -27.12 -39.94
N GLY A 445 20.04 -27.39 -39.50
CA GLY A 445 19.15 -28.36 -40.16
C GLY A 445 18.62 -27.91 -41.52
N ALA A 446 18.71 -26.63 -41.85
CA ALA A 446 18.28 -26.11 -43.16
C ALA A 446 19.17 -26.62 -44.30
N ASP A 447 20.47 -26.77 -44.06
CA ASP A 447 21.44 -27.33 -44.99
C ASP A 447 22.66 -27.89 -44.22
N TRP A 448 22.54 -29.15 -43.77
CA TRP A 448 23.52 -29.78 -42.90
C TRP A 448 24.88 -30.03 -43.56
N ASP A 449 24.88 -30.40 -44.84
CA ASP A 449 26.11 -30.65 -45.60
C ASP A 449 26.91 -29.35 -45.74
N SER A 450 26.26 -28.25 -46.18
CA SER A 450 26.91 -26.94 -46.26
C SER A 450 27.38 -26.43 -44.90
N TRP A 451 26.65 -26.77 -43.82
CA TRP A 451 27.04 -26.38 -42.46
C TRP A 451 28.30 -27.09 -41.98
N ILE A 452 28.42 -28.40 -42.27
CA ILE A 452 29.64 -29.18 -42.00
C ILE A 452 30.81 -28.62 -42.81
N ASP A 453 30.63 -28.43 -44.11
CA ASP A 453 31.69 -27.92 -44.98
C ASP A 453 32.18 -26.54 -44.52
N ALA A 454 31.29 -25.66 -44.04
CA ALA A 454 31.67 -24.36 -43.49
C ALA A 454 32.44 -24.43 -42.16
N TYR A 455 32.32 -25.53 -41.42
CA TYR A 455 32.99 -25.74 -40.13
C TYR A 455 34.30 -26.52 -40.26
N ASP A 456 34.33 -27.55 -41.12
CA ASP A 456 35.47 -28.43 -41.36
C ASP A 456 35.53 -28.81 -42.85
N ASP A 457 36.34 -28.07 -43.61
CA ASP A 457 36.48 -28.20 -45.07
C ASP A 457 36.71 -29.66 -45.50
N ASN A 458 35.81 -30.19 -46.35
CA ASN A 458 35.83 -31.57 -46.88
C ASN A 458 35.60 -32.68 -45.83
N ALA A 459 34.98 -32.36 -44.69
CA ALA A 459 34.57 -33.37 -43.72
C ALA A 459 33.42 -34.25 -44.24
N THR A 460 33.34 -35.48 -43.72
CA THR A 460 32.30 -36.43 -44.12
C THR A 460 31.12 -36.43 -43.15
N LEU A 461 29.91 -36.71 -43.66
CA LEU A 461 28.70 -36.96 -42.87
C LEU A 461 28.89 -38.04 -41.78
N SER A 462 29.79 -38.99 -41.98
CA SER A 462 30.12 -40.00 -40.98
C SER A 462 30.88 -39.45 -39.76
N LYS A 463 31.58 -38.32 -39.92
CA LYS A 463 32.30 -37.63 -38.84
C LYS A 463 31.35 -36.75 -38.01
N TYR A 464 30.35 -36.15 -38.65
CA TYR A 464 29.33 -35.27 -38.05
C TYR A 464 27.92 -35.81 -38.31
N PRO A 465 27.55 -36.97 -37.74
CA PRO A 465 26.23 -37.53 -37.96
C PRO A 465 25.15 -36.60 -37.41
N TRP A 466 24.08 -36.40 -38.19
CA TRP A 466 22.89 -35.68 -37.74
C TRP A 466 22.18 -36.50 -36.63
N PRO A 467 22.08 -35.98 -35.40
CA PRO A 467 21.52 -36.76 -34.30
C PRO A 467 20.01 -36.95 -34.43
N TYR A 468 19.49 -38.01 -33.81
CA TYR A 468 18.04 -38.15 -33.63
C TYR A 468 17.50 -37.05 -32.72
N GLU A 469 16.19 -36.85 -32.74
CA GLU A 469 15.54 -35.78 -31.98
C GLU A 469 15.83 -35.84 -30.47
N GLU A 470 15.80 -37.04 -29.89
CA GLU A 470 16.15 -37.25 -28.49
C GLU A 470 17.60 -36.86 -28.18
N ASP A 471 18.54 -37.26 -29.04
CA ASP A 471 19.96 -36.91 -28.90
C ASP A 471 20.22 -35.41 -29.06
N ARG A 472 19.50 -34.74 -29.98
CA ARG A 472 19.54 -33.28 -30.12
C ARG A 472 19.06 -32.59 -28.85
N ASN A 473 17.94 -33.06 -28.28
CA ASN A 473 17.42 -32.54 -27.02
C ASN A 473 18.40 -32.78 -25.86
N ASN A 474 19.07 -33.93 -25.82
CA ASN A 474 20.10 -34.20 -24.81
C ASN A 474 21.28 -33.23 -24.93
N ILE A 475 21.79 -32.98 -26.15
CA ILE A 475 22.85 -31.98 -26.40
C ILE A 475 22.38 -30.57 -25.99
N SER A 476 21.17 -30.17 -26.40
CA SER A 476 20.61 -28.87 -26.02
C SER A 476 20.45 -28.72 -24.50
N ASN A 477 20.02 -29.78 -23.80
CA ASN A 477 19.83 -29.75 -22.36
C ASN A 477 21.15 -29.67 -21.59
N THR A 478 22.22 -30.34 -22.05
CA THR A 478 23.56 -30.15 -21.47
C THR A 478 24.00 -28.69 -21.55
N TYR A 479 23.80 -28.04 -22.70
CA TYR A 479 24.12 -26.62 -22.84
C TYR A 479 23.16 -25.71 -22.07
N LYS A 480 21.87 -26.09 -21.97
CA LYS A 480 20.88 -25.37 -21.16
C LYS A 480 21.29 -25.38 -19.69
N GLU A 481 21.80 -26.49 -19.15
CA GLU A 481 22.33 -26.56 -17.79
C GLU A 481 23.48 -25.56 -17.57
N GLU A 482 24.45 -25.52 -18.48
CA GLU A 482 25.55 -24.53 -18.45
C GLU A 482 25.01 -23.09 -18.54
N LEU A 483 24.00 -22.86 -19.38
CA LEU A 483 23.36 -21.57 -19.54
C LEU A 483 22.60 -21.14 -18.27
N TYR A 484 21.93 -22.03 -17.55
CA TYR A 484 21.27 -21.68 -16.30
C TYR A 484 22.27 -21.24 -15.23
N SER A 485 23.41 -21.92 -15.12
CA SER A 485 24.50 -21.47 -14.24
C SER A 485 25.02 -20.09 -14.64
N TYR A 486 25.12 -19.81 -15.95
CA TYR A 486 25.50 -18.49 -16.46
C TYR A 486 24.43 -17.41 -16.18
N LEU A 487 23.15 -17.78 -16.20
CA LEU A 487 22.02 -16.88 -15.98
C LEU A 487 21.70 -16.64 -14.51
N GLU A 488 22.30 -17.37 -13.57
CA GLU A 488 22.05 -17.22 -12.13
C GLU A 488 22.18 -15.76 -11.68
N THR A 489 23.26 -15.07 -12.07
CA THR A 489 23.47 -13.65 -11.80
C THR A 489 22.42 -12.75 -12.46
N VAL A 490 21.96 -13.11 -13.67
CA VAL A 490 20.88 -12.36 -14.35
C VAL A 490 19.59 -12.47 -13.54
N PHE A 491 19.20 -13.68 -13.13
CA PHE A 491 17.99 -13.90 -12.34
C PHE A 491 18.07 -13.21 -10.98
N TYR A 492 19.22 -13.26 -10.31
CA TYR A 492 19.45 -12.53 -9.06
C TYR A 492 19.22 -11.02 -9.23
N THR A 493 19.77 -10.44 -10.30
CA THR A 493 19.65 -9.00 -10.56
C THR A 493 18.22 -8.60 -10.94
N ILE A 494 17.53 -9.40 -11.75
CA ILE A 494 16.11 -9.19 -12.04
C ILE A 494 15.28 -9.33 -10.75
N GLY A 495 15.64 -10.28 -9.87
CA GLY A 495 15.06 -10.41 -8.53
C GLY A 495 15.21 -9.15 -7.70
N ARG A 496 16.41 -8.53 -7.70
CA ARG A 496 16.65 -7.23 -7.04
C ARG A 496 15.80 -6.10 -7.64
N ASP A 497 15.74 -6.00 -8.97
CA ASP A 497 14.91 -4.98 -9.63
C ASP A 497 13.43 -5.13 -9.24
N ILE A 498 12.92 -6.36 -9.15
CA ILE A 498 11.54 -6.64 -8.70
C ILE A 498 11.35 -6.36 -7.21
N TYR A 499 12.38 -6.60 -6.38
CA TYR A 499 12.36 -6.24 -4.96
C TYR A 499 12.23 -4.73 -4.78
N PHE A 500 13.04 -3.96 -5.49
CA PHE A 500 12.94 -2.50 -5.52
C PHE A 500 11.56 -2.02 -5.97
N ASP A 501 11.03 -2.57 -7.08
CA ASP A 501 9.67 -2.24 -7.56
C ASP A 501 8.57 -2.57 -6.53
N SER A 502 8.79 -3.59 -5.70
CA SER A 502 7.85 -4.03 -4.67
C SER A 502 7.88 -3.09 -3.47
N LEU A 503 9.05 -2.56 -3.10
CA LEU A 503 9.20 -1.51 -2.08
C LEU A 503 8.49 -0.21 -2.54
N ASP A 504 8.66 0.19 -3.80
CA ASP A 504 7.93 1.32 -4.40
C ASP A 504 6.40 1.13 -4.33
N ALA A 505 5.93 -0.11 -4.53
CA ALA A 505 4.51 -0.42 -4.45
C ALA A 505 3.98 -0.30 -3.01
N GLN A 506 4.75 -0.76 -2.02
CA GLN A 506 4.41 -0.63 -0.60
C GLN A 506 4.43 0.84 -0.14
N GLU A 507 5.41 1.64 -0.58
CA GLU A 507 5.49 3.07 -0.29
C GLU A 507 4.26 3.85 -0.78
N LYS A 508 3.69 3.47 -1.93
CA LYS A 508 2.44 4.07 -2.40
C LYS A 508 1.28 3.82 -1.44
N GLU A 509 1.18 2.61 -0.87
CA GLU A 509 0.14 2.26 0.11
C GLU A 509 0.37 2.99 1.45
N LEU A 510 1.61 3.11 1.91
CA LEU A 510 1.96 3.90 3.09
C LEU A 510 1.62 5.38 2.90
N THR A 511 1.94 5.94 1.73
CA THR A 511 1.60 7.32 1.38
C THR A 511 0.08 7.51 1.34
N ALA A 512 -0.67 6.53 0.82
CA ALA A 512 -2.13 6.58 0.83
C ALA A 512 -2.69 6.58 2.27
N MET A 513 -2.14 5.76 3.14
CA MET A 513 -2.49 5.75 4.56
C MET A 513 -2.16 7.08 5.26
N ALA A 514 -0.96 7.62 5.03
CA ALA A 514 -0.56 8.91 5.58
C ALA A 514 -1.50 10.02 5.10
N ARG A 515 -1.95 10.01 3.83
CA ARG A 515 -2.95 10.96 3.35
C ARG A 515 -4.29 10.81 4.06
N LEU A 516 -4.76 9.58 4.26
CA LEU A 516 -6.01 9.33 4.99
C LEU A 516 -5.94 9.89 6.41
N LEU A 517 -4.87 9.60 7.14
CA LEU A 517 -4.66 10.05 8.52
C LEU A 517 -4.45 11.57 8.63
N ASN A 518 -3.93 12.20 7.56
CA ASN A 518 -3.81 13.65 7.46
C ASN A 518 -5.05 14.35 6.87
N THR A 519 -6.16 13.62 6.65
CA THR A 519 -7.42 14.24 6.23
C THR A 519 -7.86 15.25 7.27
N GLN A 520 -8.10 16.49 6.83
CA GLN A 520 -8.52 17.59 7.69
C GLN A 520 -10.04 17.58 7.88
N TYR A 521 -10.45 17.74 9.13
CA TYR A 521 -11.80 17.94 9.59
C TYR A 521 -11.92 19.30 10.24
N SER A 522 -13.12 19.86 10.22
CA SER A 522 -13.39 21.14 10.87
C SER A 522 -14.77 21.19 11.51
N ILE A 523 -14.84 21.91 12.62
CA ILE A 523 -16.08 22.26 13.29
C ILE A 523 -16.22 23.77 13.20
N LYS A 524 -17.25 24.22 12.50
CA LYS A 524 -17.61 25.62 12.39
C LYS A 524 -18.67 25.96 13.42
N ILE A 525 -18.34 26.85 14.34
CA ILE A 525 -19.22 27.34 15.38
C ILE A 525 -19.86 28.63 14.87
N VAL A 526 -21.18 28.71 14.95
CA VAL A 526 -21.95 29.89 14.52
C VAL A 526 -22.94 30.22 15.63
N GLU A 527 -22.93 31.45 16.12
CA GLU A 527 -23.98 31.92 17.04
C GLU A 527 -25.07 32.66 16.27
N LYS A 528 -26.34 32.29 16.49
CA LYS A 528 -27.51 33.04 16.03
C LYS A 528 -27.92 34.01 17.15
N ALA A 529 -27.58 35.28 17.01
CA ALA A 529 -28.08 36.35 17.86
C ALA A 529 -29.34 37.00 17.24
N GLU A 530 -30.26 37.48 18.07
CA GLU A 530 -31.40 38.29 17.61
C GLU A 530 -30.93 39.61 16.98
N GLU A 531 -31.73 40.14 16.05
CA GLU A 531 -31.39 41.36 15.32
C GLU A 531 -31.26 42.57 16.28
N GLY A 532 -30.03 43.03 16.49
CA GLY A 532 -29.70 44.15 17.37
C GLY A 532 -29.16 43.77 18.75
N GLU A 533 -29.08 42.48 19.06
CA GLU A 533 -28.43 41.97 20.27
C GLU A 533 -26.97 41.55 20.00
N SER A 534 -26.14 41.65 21.04
CA SER A 534 -24.77 41.15 21.00
C SER A 534 -24.74 39.65 21.25
N PRO A 535 -23.98 38.85 20.48
CA PRO A 535 -23.85 37.41 20.70
C PRO A 535 -23.37 37.10 22.13
N GLU A 536 -24.00 36.09 22.76
CA GLU A 536 -23.75 35.63 24.12
C GLU A 536 -22.35 35.02 24.30
N TRP A 537 -21.79 34.47 23.22
CA TRP A 537 -20.50 33.80 23.19
C TRP A 537 -19.40 34.63 22.53
N ALA A 538 -19.69 35.90 22.18
CA ALA A 538 -18.70 36.82 21.67
C ALA A 538 -17.49 36.93 22.61
N GLY A 539 -16.29 36.65 22.09
CA GLY A 539 -15.04 36.69 22.86
C GLY A 539 -14.90 35.64 23.97
N CYS A 540 -15.81 34.67 24.06
CA CYS A 540 -15.72 33.51 24.96
C CYS A 540 -14.73 32.47 24.42
N TYR A 541 -14.63 31.30 25.07
CA TYR A 541 -13.72 30.22 24.67
C TYR A 541 -14.49 28.93 24.38
N ALA A 542 -13.95 28.14 23.46
CA ALA A 542 -14.49 26.85 23.07
C ALA A 542 -13.37 25.78 23.08
N ARG A 543 -13.71 24.56 23.51
CA ARG A 543 -12.79 23.41 23.57
C ARG A 543 -13.49 22.14 23.14
N LEU A 544 -12.80 21.24 22.45
CA LEU A 544 -13.30 19.87 22.25
C LEU A 544 -12.91 18.97 23.42
N ALA A 545 -13.85 18.14 23.87
CA ALA A 545 -13.71 17.26 25.03
C ALA A 545 -14.44 15.90 24.83
N PRO A 546 -14.13 14.88 25.64
CA PRO A 546 -12.97 14.81 26.55
C PRO A 546 -11.68 14.64 25.76
N LEU A 547 -10.58 15.21 26.28
CA LEU A 547 -9.25 15.03 25.71
C LEU A 547 -8.54 13.88 26.42
N SER A 548 -7.73 13.11 25.68
CA SER A 548 -6.79 12.15 26.24
C SER A 548 -5.72 12.86 27.09
N GLU A 549 -5.10 12.12 28.02
CA GLU A 549 -4.03 12.68 28.89
C GLU A 549 -2.81 13.17 28.10
N SER A 550 -2.59 12.67 26.88
CA SER A 550 -1.48 13.05 26.00
C SER A 550 -1.78 14.25 25.11
N ALA A 551 -3.02 14.75 25.09
CA ALA A 551 -3.39 15.90 24.27
C ALA A 551 -2.96 17.23 24.92
N ASP A 552 -2.39 18.15 24.13
CA ASP A 552 -2.19 19.53 24.57
C ASP A 552 -3.53 20.27 24.57
N GLU A 553 -4.08 20.45 25.77
CA GLU A 553 -5.36 21.15 25.99
C GLU A 553 -5.41 22.55 25.35
N ASN A 554 -4.28 23.25 25.29
CA ASN A 554 -4.22 24.58 24.68
C ASN A 554 -4.39 24.52 23.16
N ALA A 555 -3.87 23.47 22.52
CA ALA A 555 -4.03 23.27 21.08
C ALA A 555 -5.48 22.96 20.68
N TRP A 556 -6.30 22.46 21.62
CA TRP A 556 -7.72 22.14 21.43
C TRP A 556 -8.67 23.22 21.97
N THR A 557 -8.15 24.33 22.49
CA THR A 557 -8.94 25.43 23.06
C THR A 557 -8.74 26.72 22.25
N GLY A 558 -9.83 27.33 21.80
CA GLY A 558 -9.82 28.55 20.99
C GLY A 558 -10.72 29.63 21.55
N LYS A 559 -10.37 30.90 21.31
CA LYS A 559 -11.24 32.04 21.60
C LYS A 559 -12.19 32.27 20.42
N LEU A 560 -13.47 32.45 20.71
CA LEU A 560 -14.50 32.80 19.73
C LEU A 560 -14.36 34.28 19.32
N ASP A 561 -14.78 34.59 18.11
CA ASP A 561 -14.72 35.94 17.55
C ASP A 561 -15.80 36.86 18.15
N ASP A 562 -15.85 38.10 17.66
CA ASP A 562 -16.81 39.11 18.13
C ASP A 562 -18.26 38.79 17.71
N GLU A 563 -18.46 37.82 16.82
CA GLU A 563 -19.77 37.30 16.39
C GLU A 563 -20.16 36.03 17.18
N GLY A 564 -19.35 35.61 18.16
CA GLY A 564 -19.56 34.35 18.90
C GLY A 564 -19.25 33.10 18.08
N GLY A 565 -18.64 33.27 16.90
CA GLY A 565 -18.27 32.21 15.97
C GLY A 565 -16.82 31.76 16.12
N GLY A 566 -16.50 30.66 15.43
CA GLY A 566 -15.14 30.12 15.42
C GLY A 566 -15.01 28.92 14.51
N THR A 567 -13.78 28.47 14.28
CA THR A 567 -13.52 27.22 13.56
C THR A 567 -12.39 26.46 14.22
N ILE A 568 -12.65 25.21 14.57
CA ILE A 568 -11.65 24.27 15.06
C ILE A 568 -11.28 23.37 13.88
N VAL A 569 -9.99 23.24 13.57
CA VAL A 569 -9.47 22.41 12.46
C VAL A 569 -8.49 21.39 13.03
N PHE A 570 -8.62 20.14 12.62
CA PHE A 570 -7.75 19.06 13.05
C PHE A 570 -7.61 17.99 11.96
N THR A 571 -6.56 17.18 12.01
CA THR A 571 -6.46 15.97 11.18
C THR A 571 -7.10 14.77 11.88
N LEU A 572 -7.46 13.73 11.13
CA LEU A 572 -7.92 12.47 11.71
C LEU A 572 -6.94 11.91 12.74
N LEU A 573 -5.63 11.95 12.42
CA LEU A 573 -4.58 11.52 13.35
C LEU A 573 -4.56 12.35 14.63
N ALA A 574 -4.70 13.68 14.54
CA ALA A 574 -4.74 14.55 15.71
C ALA A 574 -5.97 14.25 16.58
N HIS A 575 -7.14 14.08 15.96
CA HIS A 575 -8.39 13.74 16.65
C HIS A 575 -8.30 12.40 17.37
N GLN A 576 -7.76 11.38 16.70
CA GLN A 576 -7.50 10.06 17.27
C GLN A 576 -6.52 10.13 18.45
N ARG A 577 -5.39 10.84 18.31
CA ARG A 577 -4.41 11.03 19.40
C ARG A 577 -5.00 11.78 20.59
N ALA A 578 -5.93 12.70 20.34
CA ALA A 578 -6.67 13.41 21.37
C ALA A 578 -7.81 12.58 22.01
N GLY A 579 -8.01 11.33 21.61
CA GLY A 579 -9.04 10.44 22.17
C GLY A 579 -10.42 10.57 21.53
N PHE A 580 -10.51 11.07 20.29
CA PHE A 580 -11.76 11.34 19.57
C PHE A 580 -12.73 12.22 20.37
N PRO A 581 -12.34 13.44 20.78
CA PRO A 581 -13.25 14.33 21.50
C PRO A 581 -14.49 14.64 20.66
N MET A 582 -15.68 14.47 21.24
CA MET A 582 -16.99 14.57 20.57
C MET A 582 -17.98 15.51 21.30
N THR A 583 -17.47 16.40 22.15
CA THR A 583 -18.27 17.42 22.83
C THR A 583 -17.59 18.77 22.69
N LEU A 584 -18.33 19.79 22.29
CA LEU A 584 -17.90 21.17 22.31
C LEU A 584 -18.27 21.79 23.66
N GLU A 585 -17.28 22.11 24.47
CA GLU A 585 -17.43 22.83 25.73
C GLU A 585 -17.17 24.32 25.52
N LEU A 586 -18.04 25.18 26.04
CA LEU A 586 -17.89 26.63 26.02
C LEU A 586 -17.63 27.18 27.42
N PHE A 587 -16.78 28.20 27.50
CA PHE A 587 -16.34 28.84 28.73
C PHE A 587 -16.48 30.35 28.59
N LYS A 588 -16.96 31.03 29.64
CA LYS A 588 -17.14 32.48 29.61
C LYS A 588 -15.82 33.24 29.66
N THR A 589 -14.81 32.71 30.34
CA THR A 589 -13.50 33.37 30.51
C THR A 589 -12.34 32.40 30.39
N ALA A 590 -11.12 32.93 30.18
CA ALA A 590 -9.90 32.12 30.19
C ALA A 590 -9.59 31.49 31.56
N ASP A 591 -10.06 32.08 32.65
CA ASP A 591 -9.91 31.49 33.97
C ASP A 591 -10.90 30.34 34.18
N ASP A 592 -12.12 30.45 33.65
CA ASP A 592 -13.06 29.31 33.64
C ASP A 592 -12.50 28.11 32.85
N VAL A 593 -11.72 28.32 31.78
CA VAL A 593 -11.01 27.23 31.08
C VAL A 593 -10.03 26.52 32.03
N LYS A 594 -9.15 27.28 32.70
CA LYS A 594 -8.14 26.72 33.63
C LYS A 594 -8.76 26.00 34.81
N ASP A 595 -9.87 26.54 35.32
CA ASP A 595 -10.60 25.97 36.44
C ASP A 595 -11.53 24.81 36.01
N GLY A 596 -11.63 24.52 34.71
CA GLY A 596 -12.50 23.47 34.15
C GLY A 596 -13.99 23.77 34.31
N LYS A 597 -14.38 25.04 34.44
CA LYS A 597 -15.75 25.48 34.70
C LYS A 597 -16.51 25.70 33.39
N VAL A 598 -17.05 24.61 32.87
CA VAL A 598 -17.84 24.60 31.63
C VAL A 598 -19.14 25.39 31.81
N ALA A 599 -19.44 26.29 30.87
CA ALA A 599 -20.66 27.09 30.84
C ALA A 599 -21.75 26.47 29.95
N LEU A 600 -21.38 25.82 28.84
CA LEU A 600 -22.27 25.03 27.99
C LEU A 600 -21.50 23.83 27.42
N SER A 601 -22.17 22.69 27.33
CA SER A 601 -21.65 21.51 26.61
C SER A 601 -22.61 21.17 25.47
N VAL A 602 -22.07 21.09 24.26
CA VAL A 602 -22.81 20.73 23.05
C VAL A 602 -22.24 19.42 22.52
N PRO A 603 -22.97 18.30 22.61
CA PRO A 603 -22.58 17.06 21.96
C PRO A 603 -22.48 17.26 20.44
N LEU A 604 -21.43 16.72 19.83
CA LEU A 604 -21.28 16.76 18.38
C LEU A 604 -22.02 15.56 17.77
N GLU A 605 -22.73 15.83 16.66
CA GLU A 605 -23.16 14.77 15.75
C GLU A 605 -21.92 14.11 15.14
N PRO A 606 -22.00 12.82 14.78
CA PRO A 606 -20.93 12.20 14.02
C PRO A 606 -20.71 12.88 12.65
N PHE A 607 -19.46 12.95 12.18
CA PHE A 607 -19.13 13.61 10.92
C PHE A 607 -19.66 12.83 9.71
N GLU A 608 -20.50 13.49 8.90
CA GLU A 608 -20.92 13.01 7.58
C GLU A 608 -20.07 13.59 6.45
N GLU A 609 -19.50 14.78 6.69
CA GLU A 609 -18.58 15.47 5.80
C GLU A 609 -17.35 15.94 6.61
N ASN A 610 -16.33 16.47 5.92
CA ASN A 610 -15.15 17.03 6.57
C ASN A 610 -15.42 18.36 7.32
N VAL A 611 -16.63 18.90 7.21
CA VAL A 611 -17.05 20.12 7.90
C VAL A 611 -18.34 19.83 8.64
N GLN A 612 -18.38 20.14 9.93
CA GLN A 612 -19.58 20.12 10.74
C GLN A 612 -19.90 21.53 11.22
N ILE A 613 -21.17 21.92 11.18
CA ILE A 613 -21.62 23.23 11.66
C ILE A 613 -22.36 23.04 12.98
N VAL A 614 -21.92 23.74 14.02
CA VAL A 614 -22.57 23.82 15.33
C VAL A 614 -23.20 25.20 15.46
N ILE A 615 -24.51 25.25 15.67
CA ILE A 615 -25.25 26.50 15.83
C ILE A 615 -25.55 26.72 17.31
N LEU A 616 -25.02 27.82 17.86
CA LEU A 616 -25.26 28.30 19.23
C LEU A 616 -26.40 29.34 19.22
N GLY A 617 -27.15 29.45 20.32
CA GLY A 617 -28.16 30.49 20.47
C GLY A 617 -29.53 30.17 19.85
N ASN A 618 -29.84 28.91 19.53
CA ASN A 618 -31.25 28.55 19.33
C ASN A 618 -31.95 28.72 20.68
N GLU A 619 -32.91 29.66 20.79
CA GLU A 619 -34.00 29.49 21.75
C GLU A 619 -34.55 28.09 21.50
N GLY A 620 -34.38 27.17 22.45
CA GLY A 620 -34.92 25.85 22.26
C GLY A 620 -36.44 25.98 22.11
N LEU A 621 -36.96 25.32 21.08
CA LEU A 621 -38.35 25.47 20.68
C LEU A 621 -39.24 25.07 21.85
N SER A 622 -40.29 25.83 22.12
CA SER A 622 -41.27 25.39 23.09
C SER A 622 -41.95 24.12 22.61
N LEU A 623 -42.44 23.33 23.56
CA LEU A 623 -43.15 22.09 23.23
C LEU A 623 -44.35 22.35 22.31
N ASP A 624 -44.95 23.56 22.36
CA ASP A 624 -46.06 23.97 21.51
C ASP A 624 -45.62 24.31 20.07
N GLU A 625 -44.40 24.83 19.89
CA GLU A 625 -43.85 25.13 18.57
C GLU A 625 -43.54 23.86 17.78
N ILE A 626 -43.08 22.80 18.43
CA ILE A 626 -42.70 21.56 17.76
C ILE A 626 -43.88 20.63 17.43
N ILE A 627 -45.09 20.89 17.91
CA ILE A 627 -46.29 20.07 17.62
C ILE A 627 -46.70 20.22 16.17
N GLY A 628 -46.90 19.10 15.48
CA GLY A 628 -47.42 19.08 14.13
C GLY A 628 -47.06 17.81 13.38
N GLU A 629 -47.38 17.80 12.09
CA GLU A 629 -46.99 16.74 11.17
C GLU A 629 -45.60 17.04 10.59
N TYR A 630 -44.78 16.02 10.43
CA TYR A 630 -43.42 16.11 9.89
C TYR A 630 -43.28 15.14 8.73
N ALA A 631 -42.72 15.61 7.61
CA ALA A 631 -42.21 14.74 6.57
C ALA A 631 -40.81 14.28 6.98
N LEU A 632 -40.68 13.00 7.30
CA LEU A 632 -39.45 12.37 7.78
C LEU A 632 -38.88 11.42 6.75
N THR A 633 -37.57 11.42 6.64
CA THR A 633 -36.77 10.39 6.01
C THR A 633 -36.08 9.60 7.10
N THR A 634 -36.38 8.32 7.18
CA THR A 634 -35.68 7.36 8.04
C THR A 634 -34.62 6.64 7.22
N THR A 635 -33.41 6.53 7.75
CA THR A 635 -32.32 5.77 7.09
C THR A 635 -31.82 4.69 8.03
N PHE A 636 -31.77 3.46 7.53
CA PHE A 636 -31.27 2.29 8.25
C PHE A 636 -30.39 1.45 7.30
N GLU A 637 -29.16 1.16 7.71
CA GLU A 637 -28.19 0.39 6.91
C GLU A 637 -27.99 0.88 5.46
N GLY A 638 -28.15 2.20 5.22
CA GLY A 638 -28.01 2.83 3.91
C GLY A 638 -29.26 2.79 3.04
N GLU A 639 -30.35 2.18 3.49
CA GLU A 639 -31.67 2.26 2.86
C GLU A 639 -32.50 3.36 3.51
N SER A 640 -33.11 4.23 2.69
CA SER A 640 -33.95 5.33 3.16
C SER A 640 -35.42 5.12 2.81
N GLN A 641 -36.31 5.43 3.76
CA GLN A 641 -37.75 5.44 3.58
C GLN A 641 -38.32 6.80 3.99
N GLN A 642 -39.35 7.26 3.28
CA GLN A 642 -40.12 8.43 3.73
C GLN A 642 -41.36 8.01 4.50
N LEU A 643 -41.62 8.69 5.61
CA LEU A 643 -42.79 8.53 6.45
C LEU A 643 -43.29 9.89 6.96
N THR A 644 -44.56 9.95 7.34
CA THR A 644 -45.11 11.09 8.07
C THR A 644 -45.18 10.71 9.55
N ALA A 645 -44.64 11.55 10.43
CA ALA A 645 -44.88 11.43 11.86
C ALA A 645 -45.64 12.64 12.39
N VAL A 646 -46.46 12.40 13.40
CA VAL A 646 -47.21 13.41 14.13
C VAL A 646 -46.64 13.51 15.53
N PHE A 647 -46.20 14.71 15.90
CA PHE A 647 -45.79 15.03 17.26
C PHE A 647 -46.89 15.81 17.94
N SER A 648 -47.29 15.35 19.13
CA SER A 648 -48.39 15.92 19.91
C SER A 648 -48.03 16.07 21.39
N LYS A 649 -48.85 16.84 22.12
CA LYS A 649 -48.67 17.07 23.55
C LYS A 649 -49.37 16.00 24.37
N ASN A 650 -48.63 15.32 25.23
CA ASN A 650 -49.20 14.49 26.29
C ASN A 650 -48.77 15.03 27.67
N GLY A 651 -49.54 15.99 28.20
CA GLY A 651 -49.17 16.72 29.41
C GLY A 651 -47.92 17.57 29.21
N ASN A 652 -46.84 17.25 29.95
CA ASN A 652 -45.52 17.89 29.82
C ASN A 652 -44.55 17.06 28.97
N LYS A 653 -45.02 16.00 28.31
CA LYS A 653 -44.22 15.14 27.44
C LYS A 653 -44.59 15.35 25.97
N LEU A 654 -43.65 15.03 25.10
CA LEU A 654 -43.85 14.97 23.66
C LEU A 654 -44.30 13.55 23.31
N SER A 655 -45.38 13.39 22.55
CA SER A 655 -45.86 12.09 22.09
C SER A 655 -45.67 11.99 20.59
N ALA A 656 -44.99 10.96 20.12
CA ALA A 656 -44.71 10.71 18.72
C ALA A 656 -45.58 9.56 18.20
N SER A 657 -46.18 9.71 17.02
CA SER A 657 -46.94 8.66 16.34
C SER A 657 -46.64 8.66 14.84
N SER A 658 -46.54 7.48 14.23
CA SER A 658 -46.43 7.32 12.77
C SER A 658 -47.49 6.34 12.28
N ASP A 659 -47.71 6.26 10.96
CA ASP A 659 -48.61 5.26 10.38
C ASP A 659 -48.10 3.81 10.56
N ALA A 660 -46.83 3.63 10.98
CA ALA A 660 -46.16 2.35 11.09
C ALA A 660 -46.03 1.83 12.54
N ASP A 661 -46.10 2.70 13.56
CA ASP A 661 -45.75 2.37 14.94
C ASP A 661 -46.80 2.82 15.96
N GLU A 662 -46.85 2.14 17.13
CA GLU A 662 -47.66 2.59 18.26
C GLU A 662 -47.11 3.91 18.84
N PRO A 663 -47.99 4.84 19.28
CA PRO A 663 -47.56 6.11 19.84
C PRO A 663 -46.75 5.93 21.12
N PHE A 664 -45.68 6.70 21.27
CA PHE A 664 -44.82 6.68 22.45
C PHE A 664 -44.49 8.07 22.98
N ASP A 665 -44.32 8.17 24.30
CA ASP A 665 -44.05 9.43 24.99
C ASP A 665 -42.55 9.61 25.27
N MET A 666 -42.05 10.79 24.97
CA MET A 666 -40.66 11.23 25.12
C MET A 666 -40.56 12.35 26.15
N THR A 667 -39.47 12.38 26.89
CA THR A 667 -39.07 13.58 27.65
C THR A 667 -38.58 14.64 26.68
N TYR A 668 -38.91 15.90 26.91
CA TYR A 668 -38.47 17.02 26.07
C TYR A 668 -37.76 18.08 26.90
N ASP A 669 -36.60 18.51 26.43
CA ASP A 669 -35.83 19.62 26.98
C ASP A 669 -35.91 20.83 26.03
N PRO A 670 -36.76 21.84 26.36
CA PRO A 670 -36.89 23.05 25.56
C PRO A 670 -35.69 23.99 25.66
N ALA A 671 -34.68 23.73 26.48
CA ALA A 671 -33.43 24.52 26.44
C ALA A 671 -32.51 24.06 25.29
N THR A 672 -32.57 22.77 24.95
CA THR A 672 -31.72 22.15 23.93
C THR A 672 -32.50 21.73 22.68
N GLY A 673 -33.83 21.89 22.68
CA GLY A 673 -34.70 21.41 21.61
C GLY A 673 -34.72 19.88 21.49
N THR A 674 -34.31 19.14 22.52
CA THR A 674 -34.07 17.69 22.43
C THR A 674 -35.19 16.88 23.05
N ALA A 675 -35.69 15.86 22.34
CA ALA A 675 -36.60 14.85 22.87
C ALA A 675 -35.88 13.50 23.02
N TYR A 676 -36.18 12.76 24.09
CA TYR A 676 -35.56 11.46 24.37
C TYR A 676 -36.57 10.42 24.86
N VAL A 677 -36.40 9.16 24.45
CA VAL A 677 -37.11 7.99 24.98
C VAL A 677 -36.22 6.75 24.96
N SER A 678 -36.44 5.86 25.92
CA SER A 678 -35.88 4.51 25.94
C SER A 678 -37.02 3.50 26.02
N GLN A 679 -37.02 2.53 25.12
CA GLN A 679 -38.05 1.50 24.98
C GLN A 679 -37.42 0.11 25.02
N THR A 680 -38.09 -0.84 25.65
CA THR A 680 -37.70 -2.26 25.67
C THR A 680 -38.76 -3.07 24.97
N HIS A 681 -38.36 -3.81 23.95
CA HIS A 681 -39.21 -4.69 23.15
C HIS A 681 -38.78 -6.14 23.35
N SER A 682 -39.61 -6.93 24.05
CA SER A 682 -39.39 -8.36 24.25
C SER A 682 -40.00 -9.15 23.09
N TYR A 683 -39.16 -9.87 22.33
CA TYR A 683 -39.61 -10.69 21.20
C TYR A 683 -39.84 -12.17 21.58
N ASN A 684 -39.08 -12.69 22.55
CA ASN A 684 -39.14 -14.07 23.08
C ASN A 684 -38.61 -14.09 24.54
N GLU A 685 -38.61 -15.24 25.23
CA GLU A 685 -38.18 -15.34 26.65
C GLU A 685 -36.66 -15.12 26.87
N GLU A 686 -35.85 -14.97 25.81
CA GLU A 686 -34.38 -14.92 25.88
C GLU A 686 -33.75 -13.64 25.26
N ASP A 687 -34.46 -12.88 24.41
CA ASP A 687 -33.93 -11.69 23.72
C ASP A 687 -34.81 -10.44 23.97
N ASP A 688 -34.30 -9.50 24.77
CA ASP A 688 -34.83 -8.13 24.88
C ASP A 688 -34.05 -7.18 23.96
N VAL A 689 -34.77 -6.40 23.15
CA VAL A 689 -34.24 -5.32 22.32
C VAL A 689 -34.47 -3.98 23.03
N PHE A 690 -33.39 -3.25 23.28
CA PHE A 690 -33.44 -1.88 23.81
C PHE A 690 -33.29 -0.89 22.67
N VAL A 691 -34.22 0.07 22.58
CA VAL A 691 -34.21 1.15 21.60
C VAL A 691 -34.17 2.48 22.34
N GLU A 692 -33.08 3.22 22.16
CA GLU A 692 -32.91 4.57 22.70
C GLU A 692 -33.00 5.58 21.55
N THR A 693 -34.02 6.43 21.57
CA THR A 693 -34.32 7.38 20.49
C THR A 693 -34.17 8.81 20.98
N THR A 694 -33.40 9.60 20.24
CA THR A 694 -33.19 11.03 20.46
C THR A 694 -33.63 11.81 19.22
N PHE A 695 -34.47 12.83 19.39
CA PHE A 695 -34.77 13.83 18.37
C PHE A 695 -34.26 15.20 18.79
N VAL A 696 -33.84 16.02 17.84
CA VAL A 696 -33.44 17.41 18.01
C VAL A 696 -34.27 18.26 17.06
N PHE A 697 -34.96 19.24 17.62
CA PHE A 697 -35.79 20.19 16.89
C PHE A 697 -35.06 21.52 16.80
N THR A 698 -34.91 22.04 15.58
CA THR A 698 -34.21 23.30 15.32
C THR A 698 -35.01 24.18 14.36
N LEU A 699 -34.90 25.50 14.50
CA LEU A 699 -35.48 26.44 13.55
C LEU A 699 -34.50 26.72 12.42
N GLU A 700 -34.86 26.30 11.20
CA GLU A 700 -34.07 26.48 9.97
C GLU A 700 -34.93 27.16 8.91
N ASP A 701 -34.50 28.33 8.42
CA ASP A 701 -35.18 29.11 7.39
C ASP A 701 -36.70 29.33 7.63
N GLY A 702 -37.09 29.50 8.90
CA GLY A 702 -38.47 29.72 9.32
C GLY A 702 -39.35 28.46 9.38
N THR A 703 -38.77 27.28 9.18
CA THR A 703 -39.43 25.96 9.33
C THR A 703 -38.72 25.17 10.43
N ILE A 704 -39.44 24.31 11.15
CA ILE A 704 -38.82 23.46 12.17
C ILE A 704 -38.25 22.22 11.48
N LYS A 705 -36.92 22.08 11.54
CA LYS A 705 -36.22 20.86 11.18
C LYS A 705 -36.16 19.93 12.38
N LEU A 706 -36.37 18.65 12.11
CA LEU A 706 -36.17 17.56 13.04
C LEU A 706 -35.00 16.71 12.53
N THR A 707 -34.01 16.49 13.39
CA THR A 707 -33.02 15.42 13.22
C THR A 707 -33.14 14.43 14.37
N GLY A 708 -32.66 13.22 14.20
CA GLY A 708 -32.65 12.26 15.29
C GLY A 708 -31.95 10.96 14.95
N HIS A 709 -31.71 10.16 15.99
CA HIS A 709 -31.18 8.83 15.86
C HIS A 709 -31.83 7.90 16.88
N ALA A 710 -31.94 6.61 16.51
CA ALA A 710 -32.28 5.54 17.44
C ALA A 710 -31.15 4.52 17.48
N ILE A 711 -30.70 4.15 18.68
CA ILE A 711 -29.72 3.09 18.91
C ILE A 711 -30.47 1.84 19.37
N MET A 712 -30.29 0.76 18.64
CA MET A 712 -30.84 -0.55 18.96
C MET A 712 -29.74 -1.46 19.52
N SER A 713 -29.98 -2.08 20.67
CA SER A 713 -29.08 -3.08 21.27
C SER A 713 -29.85 -4.32 21.73
N ILE A 714 -29.19 -5.48 21.67
CA ILE A 714 -29.77 -6.78 22.03
C ILE A 714 -29.07 -7.33 23.27
N THR A 715 -29.85 -7.81 24.24
CA THR A 715 -29.33 -8.40 25.47
C THR A 715 -28.37 -9.55 25.18
N GLY A 716 -27.11 -9.44 25.63
CA GLY A 716 -26.11 -10.51 25.50
C GLY A 716 -25.36 -10.56 24.16
N GLN A 717 -25.60 -9.62 23.23
CA GLN A 717 -24.87 -9.51 21.95
C GLN A 717 -24.16 -8.16 21.83
N ALA A 718 -22.96 -8.14 21.25
CA ALA A 718 -22.20 -6.92 20.96
C ALA A 718 -22.60 -6.30 19.60
N ILE A 719 -23.90 -6.35 19.26
CA ILE A 719 -24.43 -5.80 18.01
C ILE A 719 -25.22 -4.53 18.36
N THR A 720 -24.84 -3.41 17.76
CA THR A 720 -25.58 -2.15 17.82
C THR A 720 -25.91 -1.69 16.40
N SER A 721 -27.17 -1.35 16.17
CA SER A 721 -27.64 -0.79 14.90
C SER A 721 -28.21 0.59 15.13
N THR A 722 -28.03 1.50 14.17
CA THR A 722 -28.49 2.89 14.28
C THR A 722 -29.48 3.21 13.18
N VAL A 723 -30.65 3.74 13.56
CA VAL A 723 -31.62 4.35 12.66
C VAL A 723 -31.42 5.86 12.71
N ARG A 724 -31.47 6.56 11.58
CA ARG A 724 -31.45 8.03 11.52
C ARG A 724 -32.77 8.59 11.06
N TYR A 725 -33.09 9.78 11.54
CA TYR A 725 -34.29 10.54 11.20
C TYR A 725 -33.87 11.94 10.76
N GLU A 726 -34.38 12.37 9.61
CA GLU A 726 -34.28 13.77 9.18
C GLU A 726 -35.61 14.19 8.57
N GLY A 727 -36.12 15.34 8.96
CA GLY A 727 -37.41 15.81 8.45
C GLY A 727 -37.68 17.27 8.73
N TYR A 728 -38.77 17.74 8.12
CA TYR A 728 -39.25 19.11 8.29
C TYR A 728 -40.71 19.08 8.70
N LYS A 729 -41.06 20.01 9.59
CA LYS A 729 -42.45 20.27 9.96
C LYS A 729 -43.23 20.72 8.73
N LEU A 730 -44.38 20.09 8.50
CA LEU A 730 -45.33 20.48 7.47
C LEU A 730 -46.14 21.67 7.98
N ASN A 731 -46.28 22.69 7.14
CA ASN A 731 -46.96 23.96 7.46
C ASN A 731 -48.44 23.80 7.82
#